data_AF-A0A8C3G122-F1
#
_entry.id   AF-A0A8C3G122-F1
#
_cell.length_a   1.000
_cell.length_b   1.000
_cell.length_c   1.000
_cell.angle_alpha   90.00
_cell.angle_beta   90.00
_cell.angle_gamma   90.00
#
_symmetry.space_group_name_H-M   'P 1'
#
loop_
_entity.id
_entity.type
_entity.pdbx_description
1 polymer ?
#
loop_
_entity_poly.entity_id
_entity_poly.type
_entity_poly.pdbx_seq_one_letter_code
_entity_poly.pdbx_strand_id
1 'polypeptide(L)'
;MTVKLDFEECLKDSPRFRAEIEVVQSDVSELETRLEKLVKQCHAMLEAGRVYCQTSKSFVNGLRDLGQHCSGDKTMEECLDKFSIKLSIILEAQGDVIETTQKSVKTKLQNFVKEDVRRFKDVRKEFERGSECLEGALMRNAQAPRGKQHEVEEASNALLNARRTFRSEALDYVLEINVIEAKKKTDILMAMLSLMEAQAQLFQHGHQSLSELDEYRRKLNEEHTQFVLNSAREKRDMEQRHAAIKKKDVSYDDSIMDFNAASTNGIAMEGYLYKRASNAFKTWSRRWFSIQKSQLVYQKRFKDQPTAVVEDLRLCTVKPSAENERRFCFEVVSPSKCCLLQADSERQQQAWISAVQNSIASAFQEHRDDSHSPRQRCSSVSLNSLGGGGGGGVDQDNKGCKALEEVQAIPGNKNCCDCGEPGPDWASINLGITLCIVCSGIHRSLGVHFSKVRSLTLDSWEPELIKLMCELGNTVINRIYEARIDELTIKKPHPSSPRGDKESWIRSKYVEKKFTHKLPETGRNPLLRRASGRRNRTDTQDQAVQRPPLKPKPNRATLPRVTGLSPSDLVQKNNAHKDVDEEEEDLSGLHPGALLYRSAALQNFPVMADALAHGASVNWVNAAEESSTPLIQAVSANALAACEFLLQNSANVNQTDSNGRGPLHHATILGHTGLVCLFLKRGADYNAKDKTHKDPITIAVDTANADIVTLLRIAKMNKEMREMDGAFGQSGDETYHDIFRDFSHMASNNPEKLKRRSADPKT
;
A
#
# COMPACT_ATOMS: atom_id res chain seq x y z
N MET A 1 51.00 47.87 -21.64
CA MET A 1 50.31 47.58 -20.36
C MET A 1 50.81 48.59 -19.36
N THR A 2 49.93 49.38 -18.74
CA THR A 2 50.32 50.23 -17.61
C THR A 2 50.61 49.31 -16.43
N VAL A 3 51.89 49.07 -16.17
CA VAL A 3 52.37 48.29 -15.04
C VAL A 3 52.08 49.11 -13.78
N LYS A 4 51.35 48.55 -12.80
CA LYS A 4 50.99 49.29 -11.57
C LYS A 4 52.21 49.47 -10.66
N LEU A 5 53.14 48.52 -10.69
CA LEU A 5 54.41 48.54 -9.96
C LEU A 5 55.56 48.18 -10.90
N ASP A 6 56.53 49.08 -11.00
CA ASP A 6 57.73 48.90 -11.83
C ASP A 6 58.67 47.83 -11.24
N PHE A 7 59.14 46.92 -12.08
CA PHE A 7 60.14 45.93 -11.72
C PHE A 7 61.48 46.57 -11.37
N GLU A 8 61.82 47.75 -11.90
CA GLU A 8 63.07 48.43 -11.55
C GLU A 8 63.07 48.98 -10.12
N GLU A 9 61.92 49.48 -9.64
CA GLU A 9 61.77 49.99 -8.27
C GLU A 9 61.81 48.86 -7.23
N CYS A 10 61.35 47.65 -7.58
CA CYS A 10 61.42 46.50 -6.68
C CYS A 10 62.87 46.12 -6.34
N LEU A 11 63.81 46.29 -7.28
CA LEU A 11 65.22 45.98 -7.08
C LEU A 11 65.94 47.02 -6.21
N LYS A 12 65.38 48.23 -6.13
CA LYS A 12 65.88 49.33 -5.29
C LYS A 12 65.38 49.24 -3.85
N ASP A 13 64.28 48.53 -3.62
CA ASP A 13 63.60 48.42 -2.32
C ASP A 13 63.35 49.79 -1.67
N SER A 14 62.84 50.75 -2.45
CA SER A 14 62.67 52.12 -1.99
C SER A 14 61.50 52.24 -1.00
N PRO A 15 61.51 53.22 -0.08
CA PRO A 15 60.35 53.49 0.78
C PRO A 15 59.06 53.76 -0.02
N ARG A 16 59.22 54.34 -1.22
CA ARG A 16 58.11 54.54 -2.17
C ARG A 16 57.53 53.21 -2.65
N PHE A 17 58.38 52.27 -3.07
CA PHE A 17 57.96 50.93 -3.48
C PHE A 17 57.20 50.20 -2.36
N ARG A 18 57.70 50.28 -1.12
CA ARG A 18 57.03 49.70 0.06
C ARG A 18 55.66 50.31 0.31
N ALA A 19 55.53 51.63 0.23
CA ALA A 19 54.25 52.32 0.37
C ALA A 19 53.24 51.94 -0.74
N GLU A 20 53.70 51.82 -1.99
CA GLU A 20 52.84 51.39 -3.10
C GLU A 20 52.37 49.93 -2.94
N ILE A 21 53.20 49.03 -2.40
CA ILE A 21 52.80 47.67 -2.02
C ILE A 21 51.71 47.68 -0.95
N GLU A 22 51.86 48.46 0.12
CA GLU A 22 50.88 48.52 1.21
C GLU A 22 49.49 48.92 0.71
N VAL A 23 49.43 49.89 -0.22
CA VAL A 23 48.17 50.29 -0.87
C VAL A 23 47.54 49.13 -1.63
N VAL A 24 48.32 48.42 -2.45
CA VAL A 24 47.82 47.25 -3.20
C VAL A 24 47.34 46.14 -2.25
N GLN A 25 48.07 45.88 -1.17
CA GLN A 25 47.68 44.87 -0.18
C GLN A 25 46.34 45.20 0.48
N SER A 26 46.12 46.46 0.82
CA SER A 26 44.84 46.95 1.34
C SER A 26 43.72 46.77 0.31
N ASP A 27 43.96 47.20 -0.94
CA ASP A 27 42.99 47.07 -2.05
C ASP A 27 42.57 45.60 -2.29
N VAL A 28 43.53 44.67 -2.29
CA VAL A 28 43.27 43.24 -2.53
C VAL A 28 42.50 42.61 -1.36
N SER A 29 42.82 42.98 -0.12
CA SER A 29 42.12 42.47 1.07
C SER A 29 40.67 42.96 1.12
N GLU A 30 40.44 44.21 0.73
CA GLU A 30 39.09 44.76 0.61
C GLU A 30 38.32 44.11 -0.56
N LEU A 31 38.98 43.91 -1.70
CA LEU A 31 38.39 43.23 -2.86
C LEU A 31 37.95 41.80 -2.52
N GLU A 32 38.79 41.02 -1.84
CA GLU A 32 38.46 39.67 -1.37
C GLU A 32 37.19 39.67 -0.53
N THR A 33 37.14 40.52 0.51
CA THR A 33 35.99 40.63 1.42
C THR A 33 34.70 40.96 0.66
N ARG A 34 34.78 41.89 -0.31
CA ARG A 34 33.65 42.31 -1.14
C ARG A 34 33.20 41.18 -2.09
N LEU A 35 34.13 40.46 -2.71
CA LEU A 35 33.84 39.35 -3.62
C LEU A 35 33.25 38.14 -2.88
N GLU A 36 33.77 37.79 -1.71
CA GLU A 36 33.20 36.71 -0.88
C GLU A 36 31.75 37.01 -0.49
N LYS A 37 31.49 38.26 -0.07
CA LYS A 37 30.13 38.72 0.23
C LYS A 37 29.22 38.62 -0.99
N LEU A 38 29.69 39.03 -2.17
CA LEU A 38 28.93 38.97 -3.42
C LEU A 38 28.64 37.51 -3.83
N VAL A 39 29.62 36.62 -3.74
CA VAL A 39 29.43 35.18 -4.02
C VAL A 39 28.42 34.56 -3.06
N LYS A 40 28.46 34.92 -1.77
CA LYS A 40 27.48 34.48 -0.78
C LYS A 40 26.07 34.95 -1.10
N GLN A 41 25.90 36.22 -1.49
CA GLN A 41 24.61 36.77 -1.91
C GLN A 41 24.10 36.12 -3.20
N CYS A 42 24.97 35.92 -4.19
CA CYS A 42 24.66 35.20 -5.43
C CYS A 42 24.20 33.77 -5.13
N HIS A 43 24.86 33.08 -4.21
CA HIS A 43 24.44 31.73 -3.82
C HIS A 43 23.04 31.71 -3.19
N ALA A 44 22.72 32.66 -2.30
CA ALA A 44 21.39 32.76 -1.71
C ALA A 44 20.31 33.07 -2.75
N MET A 45 20.61 33.95 -3.72
CA MET A 45 19.74 34.25 -4.85
C MET A 45 19.48 33.00 -5.72
N LEU A 46 20.52 32.23 -6.02
CA LEU A 46 20.40 30.99 -6.78
C LEU A 46 19.54 29.94 -6.05
N GLU A 47 19.70 29.81 -4.73
CA GLU A 47 18.94 28.86 -3.93
C GLU A 47 17.45 29.22 -3.91
N ALA A 48 17.12 30.49 -3.65
CA ALA A 48 15.76 30.99 -3.73
C ALA A 48 15.16 30.80 -5.14
N GLY A 49 15.96 31.04 -6.18
CA GLY A 49 15.57 30.82 -7.57
C GLY A 49 15.23 29.35 -7.86
N ARG A 50 16.03 28.39 -7.37
CA ARG A 50 15.76 26.96 -7.58
C ARG A 50 14.49 26.52 -6.86
N VAL A 51 14.29 26.97 -5.62
CA VAL A 51 13.05 26.70 -4.88
C VAL A 51 11.85 27.25 -5.64
N TYR A 52 11.90 28.50 -6.12
CA TYR A 52 10.85 29.11 -6.93
C TYR A 52 10.54 28.31 -8.20
N CYS A 53 11.57 27.91 -8.97
CA CYS A 53 11.38 27.10 -10.18
C CYS A 53 10.74 25.75 -9.85
N GLN A 54 11.18 25.09 -8.77
CA GLN A 54 10.64 23.80 -8.36
C GLN A 54 9.16 23.91 -7.96
N THR A 55 8.81 24.88 -7.10
CA THR A 55 7.42 25.08 -6.67
C THR A 55 6.54 25.50 -7.83
N SER A 56 7.04 26.33 -8.75
CA SER A 56 6.28 26.75 -9.93
C SER A 56 6.03 25.59 -10.89
N LYS A 57 7.00 24.69 -11.08
CA LYS A 57 6.79 23.46 -11.87
C LYS A 57 5.71 22.56 -11.26
N SER A 58 5.71 22.41 -9.93
CA SER A 58 4.63 21.68 -9.23
C SER A 58 3.26 22.35 -9.42
N PHE A 59 3.17 23.67 -9.39
CA PHE A 59 1.93 24.40 -9.67
C PHE A 59 1.43 24.16 -11.10
N VAL A 60 2.33 24.23 -12.09
CA VAL A 60 1.98 23.94 -13.50
C VAL A 60 1.50 22.50 -13.69
N ASN A 61 2.10 21.53 -12.98
CA ASN A 61 1.60 20.16 -12.99
C ASN A 61 0.17 20.07 -12.42
N GLY A 62 -0.11 20.78 -11.33
CA GLY A 62 -1.47 20.87 -10.77
C GLY A 62 -2.50 21.46 -11.74
N LEU A 63 -2.11 22.44 -12.57
CA LEU A 63 -2.99 22.97 -13.63
C LEU A 63 -3.33 21.90 -14.68
N ARG A 64 -2.35 21.08 -15.06
CA ARG A 64 -2.53 20.00 -16.04
C ARG A 64 -3.38 18.85 -15.48
N ASP A 65 -3.20 18.49 -14.21
CA ASP A 65 -4.03 17.50 -13.53
C ASP A 65 -5.49 17.98 -13.43
N LEU A 66 -5.70 19.27 -13.14
CA LEU A 66 -7.03 19.88 -13.16
C LEU A 66 -7.64 19.83 -14.56
N GLY A 67 -6.86 20.11 -15.60
CA GLY A 67 -7.28 19.98 -16.99
C GLY A 67 -7.78 18.56 -17.32
N GLN A 68 -7.05 17.52 -16.88
CA GLN A 68 -7.46 16.12 -17.05
C GLN A 68 -8.75 15.77 -16.31
N HIS A 69 -8.94 16.30 -15.10
CA HIS A 69 -10.19 16.10 -14.36
C HIS A 69 -11.39 16.76 -15.07
N CYS A 70 -11.14 17.86 -15.77
CA CYS A 70 -12.14 18.60 -16.53
C CYS A 70 -12.34 18.09 -17.96
N SER A 71 -11.96 16.85 -18.30
CA SER A 71 -12.06 16.30 -19.67
C SER A 71 -13.48 16.25 -20.27
N GLY A 72 -14.51 16.55 -19.49
CA GLY A 72 -15.88 16.74 -19.98
C GLY A 72 -16.15 18.14 -20.56
N ASP A 73 -15.30 19.12 -20.26
CA ASP A 73 -15.36 20.50 -20.76
C ASP A 73 -14.12 20.83 -21.58
N LYS A 74 -14.28 20.75 -22.90
CA LYS A 74 -13.22 21.00 -23.88
C LYS A 74 -12.61 22.40 -23.76
N THR A 75 -13.39 23.41 -23.36
CA THR A 75 -12.88 24.78 -23.26
C THR A 75 -11.96 24.96 -22.06
N MET A 76 -12.32 24.34 -20.92
CA MET A 76 -11.49 24.34 -19.72
C MET A 76 -10.21 23.53 -19.91
N GLU A 77 -10.31 22.36 -20.54
CA GLU A 77 -9.16 21.50 -20.84
C GLU A 77 -8.15 22.22 -21.74
N GLU A 78 -8.61 22.80 -22.86
CA GLU A 78 -7.74 23.53 -23.81
C GLU A 78 -7.08 24.76 -23.17
N CYS A 79 -7.80 25.47 -22.30
CA CYS A 79 -7.30 26.63 -21.57
C CYS A 79 -6.16 26.27 -20.62
N LEU A 80 -6.38 25.28 -19.76
CA LEU A 80 -5.40 24.85 -18.77
C LEU A 80 -4.17 24.24 -19.45
N ASP A 81 -4.36 23.47 -20.53
CA ASP A 81 -3.25 22.90 -21.28
C ASP A 81 -2.37 23.98 -21.92
N LYS A 82 -2.96 24.90 -22.69
CA LYS A 82 -2.20 25.99 -23.35
C LYS A 82 -1.44 26.88 -22.37
N PHE A 83 -2.07 27.25 -21.25
CA PHE A 83 -1.40 28.05 -20.22
C PHE A 83 -0.29 27.26 -19.53
N SER A 84 -0.51 25.97 -19.23
CA SER A 84 0.51 25.13 -18.60
C SER A 84 1.77 24.97 -19.47
N ILE A 85 1.60 24.79 -20.79
CA ILE A 85 2.69 24.67 -21.75
C ILE A 85 3.50 25.97 -21.79
N LYS A 86 2.83 27.12 -21.94
CA LYS A 86 3.50 28.42 -22.06
C LYS A 86 4.20 28.83 -20.76
N LEU A 87 3.62 28.53 -19.60
CA LEU A 87 4.27 28.71 -18.30
C LEU A 87 5.49 27.80 -18.13
N SER A 88 5.43 26.55 -18.62
CA SER A 88 6.58 25.63 -18.57
C SER A 88 7.79 26.20 -19.32
N ILE A 89 7.58 26.75 -20.51
CA ILE A 89 8.64 27.38 -21.33
C ILE A 89 9.30 28.55 -20.57
N ILE A 90 8.51 29.39 -19.90
CA ILE A 90 9.03 30.51 -19.10
C ILE A 90 9.88 30.01 -17.92
N LEU A 91 9.43 28.94 -17.25
CA LEU A 91 10.15 28.35 -16.13
C LEU A 91 11.43 27.62 -16.55
N GLU A 92 11.47 27.05 -17.75
CA GLU A 92 12.68 26.49 -18.35
C GLU A 92 13.72 27.58 -18.60
N ALA A 93 13.33 28.68 -19.24
CA ALA A 93 14.22 29.84 -19.44
C ALA A 93 14.75 30.42 -18.12
N GLN A 94 13.92 30.44 -17.06
CA GLN A 94 14.37 30.84 -15.72
C GLN A 94 15.43 29.88 -15.16
N GLY A 95 15.29 28.58 -15.43
CA GLY A 95 16.28 27.56 -15.08
C GLY A 95 17.63 27.81 -15.75
N ASP A 96 17.63 28.17 -17.04
CA ASP A 96 18.83 28.47 -17.81
C ASP A 96 19.58 29.69 -17.25
N VAL A 97 18.85 30.72 -16.79
CA VAL A 97 19.44 31.89 -16.11
C VAL A 97 20.11 31.50 -14.81
N ILE A 98 19.49 30.62 -14.01
CA ILE A 98 20.05 30.13 -12.75
C ILE A 98 21.35 29.36 -13.04
N GLU A 99 21.35 28.47 -14.02
CA GLU A 99 22.54 27.69 -14.39
C GLU A 99 23.67 28.58 -14.92
N THR A 100 23.33 29.52 -15.81
CA THR A 100 24.30 30.48 -16.37
C THR A 100 24.90 31.35 -15.28
N THR A 101 24.07 31.90 -14.39
CA THR A 101 24.52 32.74 -13.26
C THR A 101 25.40 31.95 -12.29
N GLN A 102 25.08 30.68 -12.04
CA GLN A 102 25.92 29.81 -11.23
C GLN A 102 27.31 29.61 -11.86
N LYS A 103 27.38 29.33 -13.16
CA LYS A 103 28.67 29.12 -13.85
C LYS A 103 29.47 30.41 -14.00
N SER A 104 28.83 31.51 -14.41
CA SER A 104 29.51 32.75 -14.79
C SER A 104 29.84 33.65 -13.60
N VAL A 105 28.95 33.76 -12.61
CA VAL A 105 29.13 34.65 -11.45
C VAL A 105 29.67 33.86 -10.27
N LYS A 106 28.96 32.82 -9.82
CA LYS A 106 29.36 32.08 -8.61
C LYS A 106 30.70 31.37 -8.82
N THR A 107 30.83 30.51 -9.83
CA THR A 107 32.04 29.71 -10.02
C THR A 107 33.25 30.56 -10.40
N LYS A 108 33.15 31.48 -11.37
CA LYS A 108 34.32 32.30 -11.78
C LYS A 108 34.82 33.21 -10.66
N LEU A 109 33.92 33.94 -9.97
CA LEU A 109 34.35 34.82 -8.88
C LEU A 109 34.85 34.03 -7.67
N GLN A 110 34.26 32.86 -7.39
CA GLN A 110 34.74 31.98 -6.33
C GLN A 110 36.13 31.41 -6.65
N ASN A 111 36.41 31.06 -7.91
CA ASN A 111 37.73 30.61 -8.33
C ASN A 111 38.76 31.73 -8.23
N PHE A 112 38.42 32.95 -8.66
CA PHE A 112 39.29 34.12 -8.49
C PHE A 112 39.70 34.34 -7.02
N VAL A 113 38.75 34.25 -6.09
CA VAL A 113 39.05 34.37 -4.65
C VAL A 113 39.87 33.17 -4.13
N LYS A 114 39.51 31.94 -4.51
CA LYS A 114 40.14 30.73 -3.96
C LYS A 114 41.52 30.43 -4.52
N GLU A 115 41.77 30.79 -5.78
CA GLU A 115 43.00 30.45 -6.50
C GLU A 115 43.88 31.68 -6.66
N ASP A 116 43.41 32.75 -7.31
CA ASP A 116 44.24 33.91 -7.63
C ASP A 116 44.59 34.72 -6.37
N VAL A 117 43.60 35.10 -5.55
CA VAL A 117 43.86 35.86 -4.31
C VAL A 117 44.67 35.04 -3.31
N ARG A 118 44.43 33.72 -3.24
CA ARG A 118 45.21 32.82 -2.39
C ARG A 118 46.67 32.78 -2.83
N ARG A 119 46.94 32.61 -4.13
CA ARG A 119 48.29 32.59 -4.69
C ARG A 119 49.04 33.89 -4.38
N PHE A 120 48.38 35.04 -4.51
CA PHE A 120 48.96 36.32 -4.13
C PHE A 120 49.32 36.40 -2.64
N LYS A 121 48.46 35.89 -1.75
CA LYS A 121 48.76 35.82 -0.31
C LYS A 121 49.95 34.91 -0.01
N ASP A 122 50.06 33.78 -0.71
CA ASP A 122 51.18 32.85 -0.55
C ASP A 122 52.50 33.51 -1.00
N VAL A 123 52.53 34.17 -2.17
CA VAL A 123 53.72 34.89 -2.65
C VAL A 123 54.05 36.11 -1.78
N ARG A 124 53.04 36.82 -1.27
CA ARG A 124 53.23 37.90 -0.29
C ARG A 124 53.98 37.41 0.94
N LYS A 125 53.59 36.25 1.48
CA LYS A 125 54.21 35.68 2.68
C LYS A 125 55.67 35.33 2.44
N GLU A 126 56.00 34.80 1.27
CA GLU A 126 57.40 34.53 0.89
C GLU A 126 58.21 35.83 0.76
N PHE A 127 57.63 36.88 0.16
CA PHE A 127 58.26 38.20 0.09
C PHE A 127 58.50 38.84 1.47
N GLU A 128 57.53 38.78 2.37
CA GLU A 128 57.67 39.29 3.75
C GLU A 128 58.77 38.53 4.51
N ARG A 129 58.78 37.19 4.40
CA ARG A 129 59.85 36.33 4.96
C ARG A 129 61.21 36.70 4.39
N GLY A 130 61.29 36.91 3.07
CA GLY A 130 62.50 37.37 2.37
C GLY A 130 63.01 38.71 2.88
N SER A 131 62.09 39.64 3.11
CA SER A 131 62.36 40.98 3.63
C SER A 131 62.95 40.93 5.04
N GLU A 132 62.35 40.16 5.95
CA GLU A 132 62.87 39.96 7.31
C GLU A 132 64.26 39.30 7.30
N CYS A 133 64.45 38.30 6.44
CA CYS A 133 65.76 37.63 6.28
C CYS A 133 66.84 38.61 5.80
N LEU A 134 66.51 39.50 4.86
CA LEU A 134 67.41 40.53 4.35
C LEU A 134 67.76 41.55 5.44
N GLU A 135 66.79 42.03 6.20
CA GLU A 135 67.02 42.97 7.31
C GLU A 135 67.94 42.36 8.38
N GLY A 136 67.70 41.11 8.76
CA GLY A 136 68.57 40.37 9.69
C GLY A 136 69.99 40.14 9.15
N ALA A 137 70.16 39.96 7.84
CA ALA A 137 71.48 39.84 7.22
C ALA A 137 72.22 41.20 7.14
N LEU A 138 71.49 42.29 6.84
CA LEU A 138 72.02 43.66 6.85
C LEU A 138 72.53 44.05 8.23
N MET A 139 71.75 43.78 9.29
CA MET A 139 72.14 44.06 10.66
C MET A 139 73.40 43.28 11.09
N ARG A 140 73.46 41.98 10.78
CA ARG A 140 74.64 41.15 11.07
C ARG A 140 75.89 41.64 10.33
N ASN A 141 75.74 42.05 9.07
CA ASN A 141 76.85 42.59 8.29
C ASN A 141 77.34 43.94 8.83
N ALA A 142 76.42 44.84 9.23
CA ALA A 142 76.76 46.15 9.79
C ALA A 142 77.46 46.06 11.16
N GLN A 143 77.11 45.07 11.98
CA GLN A 143 77.68 44.85 13.32
C GLN A 143 78.98 44.02 13.32
N ALA A 144 79.40 43.50 12.16
CA ALA A 144 80.59 42.65 12.07
C ALA A 144 81.87 43.43 12.49
N PRO A 145 82.65 42.93 13.47
CA PRO A 145 83.79 43.66 14.00
C PRO A 145 84.95 43.69 13.00
N ARG A 146 85.45 44.90 12.68
CA ARG A 146 86.54 45.13 11.70
C ARG A 146 87.83 44.35 11.99
N GLY A 147 88.07 43.95 13.23
CA GLY A 147 89.27 43.19 13.63
C GLY A 147 89.23 41.69 13.30
N LYS A 148 88.10 41.16 12.84
CA LYS A 148 87.92 39.73 12.55
C LYS A 148 87.49 39.51 11.09
N GLN A 149 88.47 39.41 10.19
CA GLN A 149 88.24 39.34 8.74
C GLN A 149 87.32 38.18 8.33
N HIS A 150 87.46 37.00 8.95
CA HIS A 150 86.65 35.81 8.65
C HIS A 150 85.14 36.03 8.96
N GLU A 151 84.81 36.66 10.10
CA GLU A 151 83.42 36.95 10.47
C GLU A 151 82.80 38.01 9.53
N VAL A 152 83.61 38.96 9.05
CA VAL A 152 83.19 39.96 8.05
C VAL A 152 82.89 39.30 6.69
N GLU A 153 83.73 38.38 6.23
CA GLU A 153 83.51 37.64 4.98
C GLU A 153 82.27 36.75 5.05
N GLU A 154 82.06 36.03 6.16
CA GLU A 154 80.88 35.21 6.38
C GLU A 154 79.59 36.05 6.37
N ALA A 155 79.58 37.17 7.09
CA ALA A 155 78.44 38.07 7.12
C ALA A 155 78.17 38.73 5.75
N SER A 156 79.22 39.03 4.97
CA SER A 156 79.11 39.57 3.61
C SER A 156 78.52 38.55 2.63
N ASN A 157 78.97 37.29 2.70
CA ASN A 157 78.42 36.21 1.88
C ASN A 157 76.96 35.89 2.24
N ALA A 158 76.62 35.89 3.54
CA ALA A 158 75.24 35.74 4.00
C ALA A 158 74.34 36.88 3.49
N LEU A 159 74.83 38.13 3.48
CA LEU A 159 74.11 39.28 2.92
C LEU A 159 73.91 39.17 1.41
N LEU A 160 74.91 38.74 0.65
CA LEU A 160 74.80 38.54 -0.79
C LEU A 160 73.73 37.49 -1.14
N ASN A 161 73.69 36.38 -0.39
CA ASN A 161 72.69 35.35 -0.56
C ASN A 161 71.29 35.86 -0.20
N ALA A 162 71.11 36.52 0.95
CA ALA A 162 69.83 37.09 1.36
C ALA A 162 69.31 38.11 0.34
N ARG A 163 70.19 38.96 -0.21
CA ARG A 163 69.83 39.94 -1.25
C ARG A 163 69.40 39.29 -2.56
N ARG A 164 70.04 38.17 -2.95
CA ARG A 164 69.64 37.41 -4.16
C ARG A 164 68.25 36.80 -3.98
N THR A 165 68.01 36.17 -2.84
CA THR A 165 66.73 35.55 -2.51
C THR A 165 65.61 36.59 -2.47
N PHE A 166 65.81 37.69 -1.73
CA PHE A 166 64.83 38.79 -1.65
C PHE A 166 64.49 39.37 -3.03
N ARG A 167 65.49 39.58 -3.90
CA ARG A 167 65.24 40.10 -5.25
C ARG A 167 64.38 39.15 -6.08
N SER A 168 64.60 37.84 -5.97
CA SER A 168 63.75 36.85 -6.66
C SER A 168 62.32 36.92 -6.16
N GLU A 169 62.14 36.88 -4.83
CA GLU A 169 60.82 36.90 -4.18
C GLU A 169 60.08 38.22 -4.46
N ALA A 170 60.80 39.36 -4.53
CA ALA A 170 60.24 40.66 -4.89
C ALA A 170 59.75 40.72 -6.34
N LEU A 171 60.49 40.13 -7.28
CA LEU A 171 60.08 40.05 -8.69
C LEU A 171 58.83 39.19 -8.85
N ASP A 172 58.79 38.03 -8.18
CA ASP A 172 57.62 37.14 -8.18
C ASP A 172 56.39 37.85 -7.58
N TYR A 173 56.58 38.63 -6.52
CA TYR A 173 55.50 39.36 -5.88
C TYR A 173 54.95 40.49 -6.76
N VAL A 174 55.83 41.27 -7.41
CA VAL A 174 55.43 42.33 -8.35
C VAL A 174 54.73 41.74 -9.58
N LEU A 175 55.15 40.56 -10.05
CA LEU A 175 54.46 39.84 -11.12
C LEU A 175 53.03 39.50 -10.70
N GLU A 176 52.84 38.86 -9.55
CA GLU A 176 51.50 38.45 -9.08
C GLU A 176 50.59 39.66 -8.80
N ILE A 177 51.13 40.78 -8.28
CA ILE A 177 50.37 42.03 -8.15
C ILE A 177 49.81 42.48 -9.50
N ASN A 178 50.68 42.57 -10.51
CA ASN A 178 50.29 43.03 -11.84
C ASN A 178 49.28 42.06 -12.50
N VAL A 179 49.41 40.75 -12.26
CA VAL A 179 48.47 39.73 -12.74
C VAL A 179 47.09 39.88 -12.10
N ILE A 180 47.01 40.04 -10.77
CA ILE A 180 45.73 40.26 -10.08
C ILE A 180 45.06 41.55 -10.54
N GLU A 181 45.83 42.63 -10.69
CA GLU A 181 45.32 43.92 -11.18
C GLU A 181 44.76 43.83 -12.60
N ALA A 182 45.37 43.02 -13.47
CA ALA A 182 44.85 42.76 -14.80
C ALA A 182 43.58 41.89 -14.77
N LYS A 183 43.60 40.77 -14.02
CA LYS A 183 42.51 39.79 -13.96
C LYS A 183 41.25 40.32 -13.27
N LYS A 184 41.38 41.12 -12.20
CA LYS A 184 40.22 41.60 -11.43
C LYS A 184 39.21 42.32 -12.32
N LYS A 185 39.69 43.11 -13.29
CA LYS A 185 38.84 43.87 -14.19
C LYS A 185 38.15 42.95 -15.19
N THR A 186 38.88 42.01 -15.78
CA THR A 186 38.32 41.12 -16.81
C THR A 186 37.28 40.18 -16.24
N ASP A 187 37.55 39.58 -15.09
CA ASP A 187 36.71 38.50 -14.55
C ASP A 187 35.41 39.04 -13.98
N ILE A 188 35.46 40.19 -13.30
CA ILE A 188 34.26 40.87 -12.78
C ILE A 188 33.38 41.35 -13.94
N LEU A 189 33.96 41.96 -14.98
CA LEU A 189 33.19 42.44 -16.13
C LEU A 189 32.55 41.28 -16.90
N MET A 190 33.29 40.19 -17.15
CA MET A 190 32.74 39.01 -17.81
C MET A 190 31.61 38.37 -17.00
N ALA A 191 31.75 38.26 -15.68
CA ALA A 191 30.71 37.71 -14.82
C ALA A 191 29.41 38.53 -14.89
N MET A 192 29.52 39.87 -14.81
CA MET A 192 28.35 40.75 -14.88
C MET A 192 27.72 40.79 -16.28
N LEU A 193 28.53 40.78 -17.34
CA LEU A 193 28.03 40.74 -18.71
C LEU A 193 27.23 39.47 -18.97
N SER A 194 27.78 38.30 -18.60
CA SER A 194 27.06 37.02 -18.74
C SER A 194 25.77 36.96 -17.93
N LEU A 195 25.71 37.60 -16.75
CA LEU A 195 24.47 37.70 -15.98
C LEU A 195 23.42 38.56 -16.71
N MET A 196 23.81 39.73 -17.23
CA MET A 196 22.90 40.62 -17.95
C MET A 196 22.39 40.00 -19.26
N GLU A 197 23.24 39.27 -19.98
CA GLU A 197 22.85 38.53 -21.19
C GLU A 197 21.84 37.43 -20.87
N ALA A 198 22.07 36.65 -19.81
CA ALA A 198 21.12 35.61 -19.38
C ALA A 198 19.76 36.21 -19.00
N GLN A 199 19.75 37.33 -18.25
CA GLN A 199 18.52 38.04 -17.90
C GLN A 199 17.79 38.54 -19.16
N ALA A 200 18.51 39.13 -20.12
CA ALA A 200 17.91 39.60 -21.37
C ALA A 200 17.24 38.46 -22.15
N GLN A 201 17.88 37.29 -22.24
CA GLN A 201 17.32 36.11 -22.89
C GLN A 201 16.04 35.62 -22.22
N LEU A 202 15.99 35.59 -20.87
CA LEU A 202 14.78 35.25 -20.12
C LEU A 202 13.61 36.19 -20.47
N PHE A 203 13.84 37.51 -20.44
CA PHE A 203 12.79 38.47 -20.76
C PHE A 203 12.32 38.34 -22.21
N GLN A 204 13.24 38.06 -23.13
CA GLN A 204 12.91 37.84 -24.54
C GLN A 204 12.04 36.58 -24.74
N HIS A 205 12.45 35.43 -24.18
CA HIS A 205 11.66 34.20 -24.26
C HIS A 205 10.31 34.33 -23.56
N GLY A 206 10.27 34.99 -22.40
CA GLY A 206 9.04 35.26 -21.66
C GLY A 206 8.07 36.12 -22.44
N HIS A 207 8.57 37.22 -23.03
CA HIS A 207 7.76 38.09 -23.88
C HIS A 207 7.22 37.34 -25.10
N GLN A 208 8.06 36.58 -25.81
CA GLN A 208 7.63 35.82 -26.97
C GLN A 208 6.53 34.80 -26.63
N SER A 209 6.71 34.02 -25.55
CA SER A 209 5.73 33.03 -25.09
C SER A 209 4.36 33.65 -24.76
N LEU A 210 4.37 34.83 -24.11
CA LEU A 210 3.14 35.55 -23.76
C LEU A 210 2.47 36.21 -24.97
N SER A 211 3.26 36.79 -25.89
CA SER A 211 2.74 37.42 -27.11
C SER A 211 2.05 36.41 -28.04
N GLU A 212 2.58 35.19 -28.15
CA GLU A 212 1.92 34.09 -28.90
C GLU A 212 0.57 33.68 -28.27
N LEU A 213 0.35 34.01 -27.01
CA LEU A 213 -0.85 33.69 -26.24
C LEU A 213 -1.92 34.79 -26.32
N ASP A 214 -1.59 36.01 -26.77
CA ASP A 214 -2.47 37.18 -26.65
C ASP A 214 -3.77 37.04 -27.43
N GLU A 215 -3.72 36.47 -28.64
CA GLU A 215 -4.93 36.25 -29.44
C GLU A 215 -5.88 35.27 -28.76
N TYR A 216 -5.35 34.16 -28.25
CA TYR A 216 -6.12 33.17 -27.50
C TYR A 216 -6.71 33.78 -26.22
N ARG A 217 -5.92 34.58 -25.49
CA ARG A 217 -6.35 35.21 -24.23
C ARG A 217 -7.50 36.20 -24.45
N ARG A 218 -7.49 36.95 -25.56
CA ARG A 218 -8.62 37.83 -25.94
C ARG A 218 -9.88 37.03 -26.25
N LYS A 219 -9.76 35.99 -27.08
CA LYS A 219 -10.89 35.11 -27.41
C LYS A 219 -11.50 34.46 -26.17
N LEU A 220 -10.68 33.92 -25.28
CA LEU A 220 -11.14 33.30 -24.04
C LEU A 220 -11.87 34.29 -23.13
N ASN A 221 -11.44 35.55 -23.09
CA ASN A 221 -12.10 36.59 -22.29
C ASN A 221 -13.50 36.95 -22.81
N GLU A 222 -13.67 36.96 -24.13
CA GLU A 222 -14.99 37.13 -24.78
C GLU A 222 -15.91 35.95 -24.46
N GLU A 223 -15.41 34.71 -24.61
CA GLU A 223 -16.14 33.48 -24.28
C GLU A 223 -16.53 33.44 -22.80
N HIS A 224 -15.62 33.79 -21.88
CA HIS A 224 -15.89 33.86 -20.45
C HIS A 224 -17.03 34.83 -20.12
N THR A 225 -17.05 36.01 -20.75
CA THR A 225 -18.12 36.99 -20.57
C THR A 225 -19.47 36.39 -20.99
N GLN A 226 -19.50 35.65 -22.09
CA GLN A 226 -20.70 34.97 -22.56
C GLN A 226 -21.15 33.85 -21.59
N PHE A 227 -20.22 33.07 -21.04
CA PHE A 227 -20.53 32.03 -20.05
C PHE A 227 -21.16 32.61 -18.79
N VAL A 228 -20.65 33.74 -18.29
CA VAL A 228 -21.23 34.42 -17.12
C VAL A 228 -22.67 34.86 -17.38
N LEU A 229 -22.95 35.43 -18.57
CA LEU A 229 -24.31 35.85 -18.94
C LEU A 229 -25.27 34.65 -19.05
N ASN A 230 -24.82 33.56 -19.68
CA ASN A 230 -25.62 32.34 -19.81
C ASN A 230 -25.91 31.71 -18.44
N SER A 231 -24.91 31.61 -17.57
CA SER A 231 -25.06 31.09 -16.21
C SER A 231 -26.05 31.93 -15.37
N ALA A 232 -25.98 33.26 -15.46
CA ALA A 232 -26.92 34.14 -14.77
C ALA A 232 -28.37 33.98 -15.26
N ARG A 233 -28.55 33.78 -16.57
CA ARG A 233 -29.86 33.50 -17.17
C ARG A 233 -30.40 32.15 -16.71
N GLU A 234 -29.61 31.09 -16.78
CA GLU A 234 -30.02 29.75 -16.34
C GLU A 234 -30.39 29.72 -14.86
N LYS A 235 -29.59 30.39 -14.02
CA LYS A 235 -29.90 30.54 -12.59
C LYS A 235 -31.27 31.18 -12.38
N ARG A 236 -31.56 32.30 -13.06
CA ARG A 236 -32.86 32.98 -12.98
C ARG A 236 -34.00 32.06 -13.41
N ASP A 237 -33.85 31.37 -14.53
CA ASP A 237 -34.88 30.47 -15.05
C ASP A 237 -35.13 29.30 -14.07
N MET A 238 -34.07 28.76 -13.45
CA MET A 238 -34.16 27.70 -12.43
C MET A 238 -34.84 28.20 -11.15
N GLU A 239 -34.53 29.41 -10.69
CA GLU A 239 -35.18 30.03 -9.53
C GLU A 239 -36.68 30.25 -9.77
N GLN A 240 -37.07 30.66 -10.98
CA GLN A 240 -38.47 30.81 -11.37
C GLN A 240 -39.20 29.47 -11.40
N ARG A 241 -38.60 28.41 -11.98
CA ARG A 241 -39.17 27.06 -11.96
C ARG A 241 -39.33 26.53 -10.53
N HIS A 242 -38.31 26.71 -9.70
CA HIS A 242 -38.35 26.33 -8.29
C HIS A 242 -39.49 27.05 -7.55
N ALA A 243 -39.67 28.35 -7.76
CA ALA A 243 -40.77 29.11 -7.18
C ALA A 243 -42.15 28.64 -7.68
N ALA A 244 -42.26 28.27 -8.95
CA ALA A 244 -43.50 27.74 -9.53
C ALA A 244 -43.87 26.36 -8.96
N ILE A 245 -42.90 25.46 -8.79
CA ILE A 245 -43.12 24.13 -8.17
C ILE A 245 -43.54 24.31 -6.71
N LYS A 246 -42.85 25.16 -5.94
CA LYS A 246 -43.19 25.45 -4.55
C LYS A 246 -44.62 25.96 -4.37
N LYS A 247 -45.17 26.68 -5.35
CA LYS A 247 -46.57 27.15 -5.33
C LYS A 247 -47.60 26.05 -5.63
N LYS A 248 -47.20 24.96 -6.32
CA LYS A 248 -48.07 23.81 -6.57
C LYS A 248 -48.22 22.88 -5.36
N ASP A 249 -47.35 23.04 -4.35
CA ASP A 249 -47.08 22.04 -3.32
C ASP A 249 -47.94 22.22 -2.04
N VAL A 250 -49.27 22.22 -2.20
CA VAL A 250 -50.22 22.04 -1.07
C VAL A 250 -51.24 20.90 -1.35
N SER A 251 -51.23 20.33 -2.55
CA SER A 251 -52.08 19.19 -2.94
C SER A 251 -51.23 17.99 -3.39
N TYR A 252 -50.16 17.69 -2.65
CA TYR A 252 -49.12 16.73 -3.02
C TYR A 252 -49.58 15.26 -3.05
N ASP A 253 -50.74 14.93 -2.47
CA ASP A 253 -51.16 13.52 -2.31
C ASP A 253 -52.04 12.98 -3.46
N ASP A 254 -52.50 13.83 -4.39
CA ASP A 254 -53.63 13.46 -5.26
C ASP A 254 -53.30 13.07 -6.72
N SER A 255 -52.09 13.36 -7.24
CA SER A 255 -51.85 13.33 -8.71
C SER A 255 -50.57 12.62 -9.18
N ILE A 256 -49.82 11.93 -8.31
CA ILE A 256 -48.54 11.29 -8.68
C ILE A 256 -48.63 9.76 -8.85
N MET A 257 -49.74 9.11 -8.47
CA MET A 257 -49.84 7.64 -8.42
C MET A 257 -50.84 7.02 -9.39
N ASP A 258 -50.90 7.54 -10.62
CA ASP A 258 -51.69 6.91 -11.69
C ASP A 258 -50.89 5.76 -12.34
N PHE A 259 -51.51 4.57 -12.36
CA PHE A 259 -51.00 3.41 -13.08
C PHE A 259 -50.94 3.73 -14.58
N ASN A 260 -49.73 3.79 -15.14
CA ASN A 260 -49.51 4.06 -16.56
C ASN A 260 -49.08 2.78 -17.27
N ALA A 261 -50.06 2.03 -17.79
CA ALA A 261 -49.85 0.81 -18.56
C ALA A 261 -48.98 1.01 -19.82
N ALA A 262 -48.83 2.25 -20.30
CA ALA A 262 -48.12 2.60 -21.53
C ALA A 262 -46.91 3.53 -21.30
N SER A 263 -46.23 3.45 -20.14
CA SER A 263 -45.02 4.25 -19.92
C SER A 263 -43.89 3.79 -20.85
N THR A 264 -43.22 4.74 -21.52
CA THR A 264 -42.15 4.48 -22.50
C THR A 264 -40.94 3.73 -21.93
N ASN A 265 -40.83 3.64 -20.61
CA ASN A 265 -39.73 2.96 -19.90
C ASN A 265 -40.08 1.53 -19.46
N GLY A 266 -41.30 1.04 -19.70
CA GLY A 266 -41.74 -0.30 -19.28
C GLY A 266 -41.92 -0.46 -17.76
N ILE A 267 -42.05 0.67 -17.03
CA ILE A 267 -42.30 0.72 -15.59
C ILE A 267 -43.77 1.09 -15.36
N ALA A 268 -44.55 0.17 -14.82
CA ALA A 268 -46.00 0.37 -14.66
C ALA A 268 -46.35 1.22 -13.43
N MET A 269 -45.53 1.16 -12.38
CA MET A 269 -45.65 1.95 -11.16
C MET A 269 -44.33 1.95 -10.41
N GLU A 270 -43.97 3.05 -9.75
CA GLU A 270 -42.82 3.13 -8.84
C GLU A 270 -43.09 4.02 -7.63
N GLY A 271 -42.40 3.75 -6.52
CA GLY A 271 -42.55 4.51 -5.28
C GLY A 271 -41.99 3.80 -4.05
N TYR A 272 -41.98 4.51 -2.92
CA TYR A 272 -41.52 3.93 -1.65
C TYR A 272 -42.58 3.04 -1.02
N LEU A 273 -42.16 1.85 -0.57
CA LEU A 273 -42.94 0.99 0.33
C LEU A 273 -42.06 0.49 1.47
N TYR A 274 -42.68 0.16 2.59
CA TYR A 274 -42.04 -0.61 3.64
C TYR A 274 -42.23 -2.10 3.36
N LYS A 275 -41.17 -2.89 3.49
CA LYS A 275 -41.25 -4.36 3.43
C LYS A 275 -40.89 -4.96 4.78
N ARG A 276 -41.62 -6.00 5.17
CA ARG A 276 -41.25 -6.83 6.32
C ARG A 276 -40.22 -7.87 5.89
N ALA A 277 -39.11 -7.96 6.62
CA ALA A 277 -38.15 -9.03 6.44
C ALA A 277 -38.79 -10.37 6.84
N SER A 278 -38.42 -11.43 6.13
CA SER A 278 -38.84 -12.81 6.44
C SER A 278 -38.02 -13.44 7.58
N ASN A 279 -37.13 -12.66 8.22
CA ASN A 279 -36.32 -13.10 9.36
C ASN A 279 -37.12 -13.07 10.68
N ALA A 280 -36.60 -13.74 11.72
CA ALA A 280 -37.28 -13.86 13.01
C ALA A 280 -37.59 -12.51 13.68
N PHE A 281 -36.76 -11.49 13.42
CA PHE A 281 -36.93 -10.14 13.93
C PHE A 281 -38.04 -9.33 13.23
N LYS A 282 -38.60 -9.84 12.11
CA LYS A 282 -39.73 -9.23 11.37
C LYS A 282 -39.54 -7.73 11.14
N THR A 283 -38.31 -7.30 10.83
CA THR A 283 -37.98 -5.88 10.74
C THR A 283 -38.58 -5.24 9.49
N TRP A 284 -39.01 -4.00 9.62
CA TRP A 284 -39.58 -3.24 8.51
C TRP A 284 -38.54 -2.31 7.90
N SER A 285 -38.43 -2.33 6.57
CA SER A 285 -37.45 -1.51 5.87
C SER A 285 -38.07 -0.80 4.67
N ARG A 286 -37.83 0.51 4.57
CA ARG A 286 -38.30 1.33 3.44
C ARG A 286 -37.42 1.11 2.22
N ARG A 287 -38.00 0.82 1.06
CA ARG A 287 -37.29 0.59 -0.20
C ARG A 287 -38.04 1.25 -1.35
N TRP A 288 -37.33 1.59 -2.43
CA TRP A 288 -37.94 2.07 -3.66
C TRP A 288 -38.38 0.85 -4.47
N PHE A 289 -39.69 0.68 -4.65
CA PHE A 289 -40.28 -0.41 -5.44
C PHE A 289 -40.62 0.09 -6.84
N SER A 290 -40.51 -0.81 -7.80
CA SER A 290 -40.98 -0.57 -9.16
C SER A 290 -41.53 -1.85 -9.75
N ILE A 291 -42.64 -1.75 -10.49
CA ILE A 291 -43.21 -2.83 -11.28
C ILE A 291 -42.66 -2.70 -12.70
N GLN A 292 -41.82 -3.64 -13.11
CA GLN A 292 -41.18 -3.62 -14.43
C GLN A 292 -41.33 -5.00 -15.07
N LYS A 293 -41.78 -5.07 -16.33
CA LYS A 293 -41.86 -6.32 -17.12
C LYS A 293 -42.49 -7.50 -16.37
N SER A 294 -43.64 -7.28 -15.71
CA SER A 294 -44.34 -8.31 -14.92
C SER A 294 -43.55 -8.87 -13.72
N GLN A 295 -42.57 -8.10 -13.22
CA GLN A 295 -41.81 -8.36 -12.00
C GLN A 295 -42.02 -7.24 -10.98
N LEU A 296 -42.03 -7.60 -9.71
CA LEU A 296 -41.99 -6.64 -8.60
C LEU A 296 -40.56 -6.57 -8.06
N VAL A 297 -39.87 -5.46 -8.28
CA VAL A 297 -38.47 -5.27 -7.88
C VAL A 297 -38.34 -4.11 -6.89
N TYR A 298 -37.29 -4.12 -6.07
CA TYR A 298 -36.94 -3.00 -5.20
C TYR A 298 -35.45 -2.65 -5.26
N GLN A 299 -35.13 -1.40 -4.96
CA GLN A 299 -33.77 -0.87 -4.84
C GLN A 299 -33.55 -0.27 -3.45
N LYS A 300 -32.31 -0.37 -2.93
CA LYS A 300 -31.92 0.24 -1.65
C LYS A 300 -31.42 1.67 -1.85
N ARG A 301 -30.58 1.89 -2.86
CA ARG A 301 -30.05 3.20 -3.27
C ARG A 301 -30.14 3.36 -4.79
N PHE A 302 -30.10 4.61 -5.25
CA PHE A 302 -30.07 4.94 -6.67
C PHE A 302 -28.87 4.27 -7.36
N LYS A 303 -29.11 3.57 -8.48
CA LYS A 303 -28.16 2.73 -9.25
C LYS A 303 -27.79 1.35 -8.65
N ASP A 304 -28.39 0.92 -7.54
CA ASP A 304 -28.28 -0.49 -7.14
C ASP A 304 -29.00 -1.39 -8.15
N GLN A 305 -28.49 -2.62 -8.35
CA GLN A 305 -29.21 -3.60 -9.15
C GLN A 305 -30.59 -3.87 -8.52
N PRO A 306 -31.71 -3.76 -9.28
CA PRO A 306 -33.03 -4.02 -8.75
C PRO A 306 -33.12 -5.47 -8.25
N THR A 307 -33.48 -5.65 -6.98
CA THR A 307 -33.70 -6.97 -6.42
C THR A 307 -35.15 -7.38 -6.67
N ALA A 308 -35.36 -8.48 -7.40
CA ALA A 308 -36.70 -9.01 -7.61
C ALA A 308 -37.26 -9.59 -6.30
N VAL A 309 -38.36 -9.02 -5.82
CA VAL A 309 -39.18 -9.61 -4.76
C VAL A 309 -39.99 -10.77 -5.32
N VAL A 310 -40.51 -10.57 -6.53
CA VAL A 310 -41.31 -11.54 -7.27
C VAL A 310 -40.80 -11.57 -8.71
N GLU A 311 -40.26 -12.72 -9.12
CA GLU A 311 -39.71 -12.95 -10.45
C GLU A 311 -40.78 -13.15 -11.52
N ASP A 312 -41.97 -13.60 -11.13
CA ASP A 312 -43.13 -13.74 -12.01
C ASP A 312 -44.43 -13.41 -11.26
N LEU A 313 -45.01 -12.25 -11.56
CA LEU A 313 -46.28 -11.84 -10.98
C LEU A 313 -47.44 -12.76 -11.40
N ARG A 314 -47.36 -13.51 -12.51
CA ARG A 314 -48.47 -14.35 -13.02
C ARG A 314 -48.94 -15.39 -12.01
N LEU A 315 -48.04 -15.94 -11.21
CA LEU A 315 -48.37 -16.96 -10.21
C LEU A 315 -48.71 -16.37 -8.84
N CYS A 316 -48.86 -15.04 -8.75
CA CYS A 316 -49.03 -14.33 -7.50
C CYS A 316 -50.47 -13.92 -7.26
N THR A 317 -50.85 -13.81 -5.99
CA THR A 317 -52.08 -13.16 -5.55
C THR A 317 -51.73 -12.03 -4.60
N VAL A 318 -52.43 -10.91 -4.71
CA VAL A 318 -52.27 -9.77 -3.80
C VAL A 318 -53.53 -9.59 -2.97
N LYS A 319 -53.37 -9.46 -1.66
CA LYS A 319 -54.48 -9.34 -0.71
C LYS A 319 -54.17 -8.28 0.36
N PRO A 320 -55.15 -7.49 0.81
CA PRO A 320 -54.98 -6.66 1.99
C PRO A 320 -54.78 -7.55 3.23
N SER A 321 -53.86 -7.18 4.11
CA SER A 321 -53.57 -7.93 5.34
C SER A 321 -54.28 -7.28 6.52
N ALA A 322 -55.40 -7.87 6.97
CA ALA A 322 -56.22 -7.36 8.06
C ALA A 322 -55.76 -7.84 9.46
N GLU A 323 -54.94 -8.90 9.51
CA GLU A 323 -54.52 -9.56 10.76
C GLU A 323 -53.18 -9.05 11.32
N ASN A 324 -52.55 -8.06 10.66
CA ASN A 324 -51.22 -7.57 11.01
C ASN A 324 -51.27 -6.24 11.78
N GLU A 325 -50.37 -6.04 12.74
CA GLU A 325 -50.40 -4.91 13.70
C GLU A 325 -50.25 -3.50 13.07
N ARG A 326 -49.74 -3.39 11.83
CA ARG A 326 -49.50 -2.10 11.16
C ARG A 326 -50.56 -1.77 10.12
N ARG A 327 -50.99 -0.50 10.09
CA ARG A 327 -51.93 0.04 9.09
C ARG A 327 -51.36 -0.02 7.68
N PHE A 328 -52.25 -0.11 6.69
CA PHE A 328 -51.96 -0.05 5.25
C PHE A 328 -51.06 -1.17 4.71
N CYS A 329 -51.12 -2.35 5.36
CA CYS A 329 -50.35 -3.52 4.95
C CYS A 329 -51.09 -4.38 3.91
N PHE A 330 -50.34 -4.90 2.94
CA PHE A 330 -50.83 -5.84 1.95
C PHE A 330 -49.78 -6.91 1.66
N GLU A 331 -50.26 -8.08 1.28
CA GLU A 331 -49.43 -9.26 1.03
C GLU A 331 -49.44 -9.60 -0.44
N VAL A 332 -48.25 -9.84 -0.99
CA VAL A 332 -48.05 -10.43 -2.31
C VAL A 332 -47.58 -11.86 -2.09
N VAL A 333 -48.45 -12.82 -2.39
CA VAL A 333 -48.25 -14.25 -2.15
C VAL A 333 -47.90 -14.92 -3.47
N SER A 334 -46.70 -15.46 -3.58
CA SER A 334 -46.26 -16.35 -4.66
C SER A 334 -46.15 -17.80 -4.16
N PRO A 335 -46.01 -18.81 -5.04
CA PRO A 335 -45.92 -20.22 -4.63
C PRO A 335 -44.74 -20.54 -3.71
N SER A 336 -43.67 -19.75 -3.78
CA SER A 336 -42.43 -19.96 -3.01
C SER A 336 -42.17 -18.89 -1.95
N LYS A 337 -42.82 -17.72 -2.03
CA LYS A 337 -42.56 -16.58 -1.14
C LYS A 337 -43.84 -15.81 -0.84
N CYS A 338 -44.03 -15.45 0.43
CA CYS A 338 -45.02 -14.45 0.83
C CYS A 338 -44.28 -13.17 1.25
N CYS A 339 -44.56 -12.04 0.58
CA CYS A 339 -43.98 -10.75 0.90
C CYS A 339 -45.03 -9.83 1.50
N LEU A 340 -44.77 -9.32 2.72
CA LEU A 340 -45.62 -8.34 3.37
C LEU A 340 -45.05 -6.93 3.13
N LEU A 341 -45.89 -6.08 2.54
CA LEU A 341 -45.58 -4.69 2.19
C LEU A 341 -46.54 -3.74 2.92
N GLN A 342 -46.10 -2.50 3.09
CA GLN A 342 -46.88 -1.44 3.73
C GLN A 342 -46.71 -0.14 2.93
N ALA A 343 -47.84 0.49 2.60
CA ALA A 343 -47.91 1.81 1.97
C ALA A 343 -48.04 2.94 3.00
N ASP A 344 -47.84 4.19 2.57
CA ASP A 344 -47.88 5.35 3.48
C ASP A 344 -49.32 5.88 3.71
N SER A 345 -50.29 5.53 2.84
CA SER A 345 -51.72 5.87 3.00
C SER A 345 -52.65 4.78 2.46
N GLU A 346 -53.94 4.82 2.83
CA GLU A 346 -54.97 3.90 2.33
C GLU A 346 -55.13 4.01 0.80
N ARG A 347 -55.09 5.24 0.26
CA ARG A 347 -55.13 5.48 -1.18
C ARG A 347 -53.94 4.84 -1.89
N GLN A 348 -52.73 5.01 -1.34
CA GLN A 348 -51.53 4.38 -1.88
C GLN A 348 -51.60 2.85 -1.78
N GLN A 349 -52.10 2.30 -0.68
CA GLN A 349 -52.30 0.87 -0.53
C GLN A 349 -53.22 0.33 -1.62
N GLN A 350 -54.37 0.99 -1.84
CA GLN A 350 -55.32 0.57 -2.87
C GLN A 350 -54.72 0.71 -4.27
N ALA A 351 -53.99 1.79 -4.54
CA ALA A 351 -53.31 2.01 -5.82
C ALA A 351 -52.25 0.94 -6.10
N TRP A 352 -51.39 0.61 -5.13
CA TRP A 352 -50.40 -0.46 -5.24
C TRP A 352 -51.03 -1.84 -5.41
N ILE A 353 -52.10 -2.16 -4.67
CA ILE A 353 -52.83 -3.43 -4.84
C ILE A 353 -53.41 -3.50 -6.26
N SER A 354 -54.05 -2.43 -6.73
CA SER A 354 -54.69 -2.38 -8.05
C SER A 354 -53.64 -2.47 -9.17
N ALA A 355 -52.51 -1.79 -9.04
CA ALA A 355 -51.39 -1.85 -9.99
C ALA A 355 -50.77 -3.25 -10.07
N VAL A 356 -50.61 -3.93 -8.94
CA VAL A 356 -50.14 -5.33 -8.90
C VAL A 356 -51.18 -6.27 -9.53
N GLN A 357 -52.48 -6.13 -9.21
CA GLN A 357 -53.56 -6.93 -9.83
C GLN A 357 -53.64 -6.74 -11.35
N ASN A 358 -53.57 -5.49 -11.82
CA ASN A 358 -53.58 -5.17 -13.25
C ASN A 358 -52.34 -5.73 -13.94
N SER A 359 -51.17 -5.68 -13.29
CA SER A 359 -49.93 -6.26 -13.83
C SER A 359 -49.99 -7.79 -13.91
N ILE A 360 -50.63 -8.46 -12.93
CA ILE A 360 -50.93 -9.90 -12.98
C ILE A 360 -51.84 -10.21 -14.18
N ALA A 361 -52.91 -9.44 -14.35
CA ALA A 361 -53.88 -9.64 -15.45
C ALA A 361 -53.25 -9.41 -16.84
N SER A 362 -52.45 -8.37 -17.02
CA SER A 362 -51.72 -8.10 -18.26
C SER A 362 -50.72 -9.22 -18.59
N ALA A 363 -50.01 -9.75 -17.59
CA ALA A 363 -49.08 -10.85 -17.77
C ALA A 363 -49.76 -12.17 -18.20
N PHE A 364 -51.05 -12.36 -17.91
CA PHE A 364 -51.85 -13.48 -18.43
C PHE A 364 -52.34 -13.26 -19.87
N GLN A 365 -52.53 -12.01 -20.30
CA GLN A 365 -53.02 -11.67 -21.64
C GLN A 365 -51.93 -11.78 -22.71
N GLU A 366 -50.67 -11.45 -22.38
CA GLU A 366 -49.52 -11.56 -23.31
C GLU A 366 -49.32 -12.95 -23.93
N HIS A 367 -49.84 -14.03 -23.32
CA HIS A 367 -49.71 -15.40 -23.86
C HIS A 367 -50.95 -15.89 -24.64
N ARG A 368 -52.05 -15.12 -24.71
CA ARG A 368 -53.23 -15.52 -25.50
C ARG A 368 -53.13 -15.17 -26.98
N ASP A 369 -52.21 -14.28 -27.37
CA ASP A 369 -52.01 -13.89 -28.77
C ASP A 369 -50.96 -14.74 -29.54
N ASP A 370 -50.26 -15.66 -28.88
CA ASP A 370 -49.23 -16.51 -29.52
C ASP A 370 -49.75 -17.85 -30.08
N SER A 371 -51.07 -18.04 -30.16
CA SER A 371 -51.68 -19.25 -30.72
C SER A 371 -52.17 -19.08 -32.17
N HIS A 372 -51.29 -18.72 -33.11
CA HIS A 372 -51.53 -18.93 -34.54
C HIS A 372 -50.24 -19.17 -35.38
N SER A 373 -50.05 -20.44 -35.80
CA SER A 373 -49.37 -20.91 -37.04
C SER A 373 -47.81 -21.09 -37.05
N PRO A 374 -47.21 -21.85 -38.01
CA PRO A 374 -46.82 -23.25 -37.77
C PRO A 374 -45.38 -23.64 -38.22
N ARG A 375 -44.90 -24.75 -37.63
CA ARG A 375 -43.92 -25.76 -38.14
C ARG A 375 -42.92 -25.34 -39.23
N GLN A 376 -41.62 -25.48 -38.93
CA GLN A 376 -40.69 -26.15 -39.86
C GLN A 376 -39.48 -26.80 -39.17
N ARG A 377 -39.00 -27.85 -39.85
CA ARG A 377 -38.13 -28.95 -39.40
C ARG A 377 -36.68 -28.70 -39.85
N CYS A 378 -35.76 -29.36 -39.11
CA CYS A 378 -34.49 -29.97 -39.55
C CYS A 378 -33.14 -29.20 -39.41
N SER A 379 -32.29 -29.84 -38.58
CA SER A 379 -30.91 -30.31 -38.87
C SER A 379 -29.71 -29.35 -38.81
N SER A 380 -28.92 -29.54 -37.75
CA SER A 380 -27.44 -29.63 -37.66
C SER A 380 -26.56 -29.03 -38.77
N VAL A 381 -25.71 -28.06 -38.40
CA VAL A 381 -24.23 -28.10 -38.51
C VAL A 381 -23.61 -26.94 -37.69
N SER A 382 -22.39 -27.17 -37.21
CA SER A 382 -21.67 -26.48 -36.13
C SER A 382 -20.93 -25.17 -36.49
N LEU A 383 -20.50 -24.45 -35.43
CA LEU A 383 -19.48 -23.37 -35.31
C LEU A 383 -20.03 -21.95 -35.65
N ASN A 384 -19.93 -20.89 -34.84
CA ASN A 384 -19.04 -20.56 -33.72
C ASN A 384 -19.65 -19.47 -32.81
N SER A 385 -19.18 -19.45 -31.56
CA SER A 385 -19.13 -18.33 -30.59
C SER A 385 -20.35 -17.95 -29.74
N LEU A 386 -20.09 -18.06 -28.41
CA LEU A 386 -20.54 -17.24 -27.29
C LEU A 386 -21.91 -17.54 -26.66
N GLY A 387 -21.86 -18.37 -25.60
CA GLY A 387 -22.17 -17.93 -24.24
C GLY A 387 -23.63 -17.86 -23.79
N GLY A 388 -23.92 -18.53 -22.68
CA GLY A 388 -24.98 -18.11 -21.75
C GLY A 388 -26.12 -19.10 -21.58
N GLY A 389 -25.90 -20.08 -20.71
CA GLY A 389 -26.96 -20.89 -20.12
C GLY A 389 -27.83 -20.03 -19.20
N GLY A 390 -29.12 -20.37 -19.15
CA GLY A 390 -30.07 -19.83 -18.19
C GLY A 390 -30.09 -20.59 -16.86
N GLY A 391 -31.01 -20.15 -16.01
CA GLY A 391 -31.58 -20.96 -14.93
C GLY A 391 -31.26 -20.45 -13.54
N GLY A 392 -32.30 -20.01 -12.83
CA GLY A 392 -32.28 -19.53 -11.45
C GLY A 392 -31.55 -20.41 -10.43
N GLY A 393 -31.05 -19.73 -9.39
CA GLY A 393 -30.40 -20.32 -8.21
C GLY A 393 -29.56 -19.36 -7.36
N VAL A 394 -29.45 -18.05 -7.64
CA VAL A 394 -28.09 -17.47 -7.51
C VAL A 394 -27.94 -16.30 -6.54
N ASP A 395 -28.09 -16.52 -5.24
CA ASP A 395 -27.48 -15.63 -4.21
C ASP A 395 -26.69 -16.39 -3.13
N GLN A 396 -26.96 -17.69 -2.98
CA GLN A 396 -26.03 -18.62 -2.31
C GLN A 396 -25.10 -19.29 -3.35
N ASP A 397 -25.61 -19.60 -4.55
CA ASP A 397 -24.79 -20.11 -5.66
C ASP A 397 -23.81 -19.06 -6.22
N ASN A 398 -24.06 -17.74 -6.08
CA ASN A 398 -23.11 -16.73 -6.62
C ASN A 398 -21.83 -16.57 -5.76
N LYS A 399 -21.91 -16.84 -4.44
CA LYS A 399 -20.74 -16.79 -3.56
C LYS A 399 -19.94 -18.09 -3.61
N GLY A 400 -20.62 -19.23 -3.72
CA GLY A 400 -19.97 -20.52 -4.00
C GLY A 400 -19.28 -20.52 -5.36
N CYS A 401 -19.94 -20.03 -6.42
CA CYS A 401 -19.30 -19.85 -7.73
C CYS A 401 -18.10 -18.92 -7.67
N LYS A 402 -18.16 -17.81 -6.92
CA LYS A 402 -17.02 -16.89 -6.78
C LYS A 402 -15.82 -17.55 -6.07
N ALA A 403 -16.04 -18.28 -4.97
CA ALA A 403 -14.97 -19.01 -4.28
C ALA A 403 -14.41 -20.15 -5.15
N LEU A 404 -15.27 -20.87 -5.87
CA LEU A 404 -14.89 -21.89 -6.84
C LEU A 404 -14.01 -21.31 -7.95
N GLU A 405 -14.43 -20.21 -8.57
CA GLU A 405 -13.70 -19.53 -9.65
C GLU A 405 -12.33 -19.02 -9.19
N GLU A 406 -12.26 -18.34 -8.04
CA GLU A 406 -11.01 -17.80 -7.49
C GLU A 406 -10.03 -18.91 -7.11
N VAL A 407 -10.49 -19.97 -6.43
CA VAL A 407 -9.62 -21.08 -5.99
C VAL A 407 -9.21 -21.99 -7.16
N GLN A 408 -10.09 -22.24 -8.14
CA GLN A 408 -9.75 -23.05 -9.31
C GLN A 408 -8.85 -22.33 -10.33
N ALA A 409 -8.76 -21.00 -10.27
CA ALA A 409 -7.83 -20.22 -11.11
C ALA A 409 -6.35 -20.50 -10.77
N ILE A 410 -6.06 -20.98 -9.55
CA ILE A 410 -4.70 -21.26 -9.09
C ILE A 410 -4.11 -22.49 -9.82
N PRO A 411 -2.80 -22.46 -10.18
CA PRO A 411 -2.15 -23.56 -10.88
C PRO A 411 -2.33 -24.93 -10.19
N GLY A 412 -2.88 -25.88 -10.93
CA GLY A 412 -3.13 -27.26 -10.50
C GLY A 412 -4.47 -27.49 -9.79
N ASN A 413 -5.21 -26.44 -9.42
CA ASN A 413 -6.49 -26.59 -8.73
C ASN A 413 -7.64 -27.03 -9.64
N LYS A 414 -7.45 -27.02 -10.97
CA LYS A 414 -8.40 -27.54 -11.97
C LYS A 414 -8.57 -29.06 -11.95
N ASN A 415 -7.64 -29.78 -11.31
CA ASN A 415 -7.66 -31.23 -11.18
C ASN A 415 -7.55 -31.59 -9.71
N CYS A 416 -8.24 -32.63 -9.27
CA CYS A 416 -8.17 -33.14 -7.91
C CYS A 416 -6.72 -33.46 -7.53
N CYS A 417 -6.30 -32.96 -6.37
CA CYS A 417 -4.94 -33.08 -5.87
C CYS A 417 -4.40 -34.52 -5.86
N ASP A 418 -5.27 -35.50 -5.58
CA ASP A 418 -4.83 -36.89 -5.33
C ASP A 418 -5.06 -37.84 -6.49
N CYS A 419 -6.19 -37.74 -7.21
CA CYS A 419 -6.50 -38.66 -8.31
C CYS A 419 -6.59 -37.99 -9.69
N GLY A 420 -6.36 -36.68 -9.79
CA GLY A 420 -6.34 -35.95 -11.07
C GLY A 420 -7.70 -35.69 -11.73
N GLU A 421 -8.82 -36.05 -11.09
CA GLU A 421 -10.18 -35.81 -11.59
C GLU A 421 -10.38 -34.33 -11.95
N PRO A 422 -10.82 -33.97 -13.16
CA PRO A 422 -11.04 -32.58 -13.54
C PRO A 422 -12.22 -31.96 -12.77
N GLY A 423 -12.15 -30.65 -12.51
CA GLY A 423 -13.23 -29.87 -11.89
C GLY A 423 -13.53 -30.26 -10.42
N PRO A 424 -12.55 -30.21 -9.50
CA PRO A 424 -12.83 -30.48 -8.09
C PRO A 424 -13.62 -29.34 -7.42
N ASP A 425 -14.78 -29.68 -6.83
CA ASP A 425 -15.67 -28.73 -6.14
C ASP A 425 -15.53 -28.76 -4.61
N TRP A 426 -14.50 -29.41 -4.08
CA TRP A 426 -14.25 -29.54 -2.65
C TRP A 426 -12.81 -29.11 -2.36
N ALA A 427 -12.55 -28.66 -1.15
CA ALA A 427 -11.23 -28.20 -0.73
C ALA A 427 -10.90 -28.64 0.70
N SER A 428 -9.62 -28.83 0.98
CA SER A 428 -9.10 -28.98 2.34
C SER A 428 -8.46 -27.66 2.79
N ILE A 429 -9.09 -26.98 3.75
CA ILE A 429 -8.72 -25.61 4.13
C ILE A 429 -7.44 -25.52 4.97
N ASN A 430 -7.02 -26.61 5.62
CA ASN A 430 -5.75 -26.65 6.36
C ASN A 430 -4.57 -27.06 5.47
N LEU A 431 -4.82 -27.80 4.39
CA LEU A 431 -3.79 -28.23 3.44
C LEU A 431 -3.65 -27.28 2.24
N GLY A 432 -4.69 -26.51 1.91
CA GLY A 432 -4.68 -25.62 0.74
C GLY A 432 -4.82 -26.35 -0.60
N ILE A 433 -5.63 -27.42 -0.65
CA ILE A 433 -5.80 -28.28 -1.84
C ILE A 433 -7.25 -28.40 -2.28
N THR A 434 -7.47 -28.69 -3.57
CA THR A 434 -8.78 -29.02 -4.13
C THR A 434 -8.94 -30.52 -4.41
N LEU A 435 -10.14 -31.05 -4.15
CA LEU A 435 -10.47 -32.47 -4.09
C LEU A 435 -11.78 -32.74 -4.86
N CYS A 436 -11.86 -33.88 -5.56
CA CYS A 436 -13.15 -34.36 -6.08
C CYS A 436 -13.99 -34.95 -4.94
N ILE A 437 -15.29 -35.20 -5.22
CA ILE A 437 -16.23 -35.73 -4.22
C ILE A 437 -15.78 -37.06 -3.57
N VAL A 438 -15.08 -37.92 -4.32
CA VAL A 438 -14.59 -39.21 -3.80
C VAL A 438 -13.40 -39.01 -2.87
N CYS A 439 -12.38 -38.26 -3.30
CA CYS A 439 -11.20 -37.98 -2.49
C CYS A 439 -11.55 -37.13 -1.27
N SER A 440 -12.48 -36.18 -1.40
CA SER A 440 -12.95 -35.38 -0.27
C SER A 440 -13.66 -36.24 0.79
N GLY A 441 -14.41 -37.27 0.38
CA GLY A 441 -14.99 -38.26 1.29
C GLY A 441 -13.94 -39.08 2.06
N ILE A 442 -12.81 -39.40 1.44
CA ILE A 442 -11.67 -40.06 2.09
C ILE A 442 -10.97 -39.10 3.05
N HIS A 443 -10.71 -37.87 2.64
CA HIS A 443 -10.13 -36.85 3.52
C HIS A 443 -10.97 -36.61 4.78
N ARG A 444 -12.30 -36.70 4.68
CA ARG A 444 -13.19 -36.64 5.84
C ARG A 444 -13.02 -37.82 6.79
N SER A 445 -12.75 -39.03 6.28
CA SER A 445 -12.56 -40.21 7.14
C SER A 445 -11.21 -40.24 7.86
N LEU A 446 -10.23 -39.42 7.45
CA LEU A 446 -8.97 -39.26 8.18
C LEU A 446 -9.15 -38.52 9.51
N GLY A 447 -10.16 -37.66 9.60
CA GLY A 447 -10.41 -36.80 10.75
C GLY A 447 -9.80 -35.39 10.62
N VAL A 448 -10.33 -34.46 11.42
CA VAL A 448 -10.05 -33.01 11.34
C VAL A 448 -8.60 -32.63 11.65
N HIS A 449 -7.84 -33.53 12.29
CA HIS A 449 -6.42 -33.33 12.58
C HIS A 449 -5.53 -33.52 11.35
N PHE A 450 -6.02 -34.22 10.33
CA PHE A 450 -5.30 -34.40 9.06
C PHE A 450 -5.87 -33.51 7.96
N SER A 451 -7.20 -33.47 7.82
CA SER A 451 -7.84 -32.71 6.75
C SER A 451 -9.18 -32.11 7.17
N LYS A 452 -9.35 -30.82 6.89
CA LYS A 452 -10.57 -30.06 7.16
C LYS A 452 -11.27 -29.75 5.84
N VAL A 453 -12.28 -30.55 5.50
CA VAL A 453 -12.92 -30.49 4.17
C VAL A 453 -14.10 -29.52 4.16
N ARG A 454 -14.17 -28.68 3.11
CA ARG A 454 -15.28 -27.78 2.77
C ARG A 454 -15.65 -27.93 1.30
N SER A 455 -16.92 -27.76 0.98
CA SER A 455 -17.40 -27.65 -0.40
C SER A 455 -17.17 -26.23 -0.91
N LEU A 456 -16.65 -26.09 -2.12
CA LEU A 456 -16.46 -24.79 -2.78
C LEU A 456 -17.78 -24.17 -3.24
N THR A 457 -18.81 -25.00 -3.47
CA THR A 457 -20.13 -24.56 -3.95
C THR A 457 -21.19 -24.52 -2.85
N LEU A 458 -21.14 -25.46 -1.88
CA LEU A 458 -22.21 -25.63 -0.89
C LEU A 458 -21.93 -24.93 0.46
N ASP A 459 -20.67 -24.72 0.83
CA ASP A 459 -20.32 -24.09 2.11
C ASP A 459 -20.12 -22.57 1.98
N SER A 460 -20.37 -21.82 3.05
CA SER A 460 -20.01 -20.40 3.11
C SER A 460 -18.52 -20.21 3.35
N TRP A 461 -17.87 -19.40 2.52
CA TRP A 461 -16.43 -19.11 2.62
C TRP A 461 -16.16 -17.74 3.23
N GLU A 462 -15.27 -17.71 4.22
CA GLU A 462 -14.75 -16.46 4.78
C GLU A 462 -13.68 -15.87 3.85
N PRO A 463 -13.59 -14.53 3.69
CA PRO A 463 -12.60 -13.89 2.83
C PRO A 463 -11.15 -14.29 3.14
N GLU A 464 -10.81 -14.46 4.43
CA GLU A 464 -9.48 -14.86 4.89
C GLU A 464 -9.13 -16.29 4.43
N LEU A 465 -10.12 -17.17 4.38
CA LEU A 465 -9.98 -18.55 3.90
C LEU A 465 -9.78 -18.61 2.39
N ILE A 466 -10.53 -17.81 1.63
CA ILE A 466 -10.34 -17.71 0.17
C ILE A 466 -8.94 -17.20 -0.14
N LYS A 467 -8.51 -16.14 0.55
CA LYS A 467 -7.14 -15.61 0.41
C LYS A 467 -6.10 -16.68 0.69
N LEU A 468 -6.23 -17.44 1.79
CA LEU A 468 -5.33 -18.55 2.09
C LEU A 468 -5.32 -19.62 0.97
N MET A 469 -6.48 -20.01 0.45
CA MET A 469 -6.59 -20.98 -0.64
C MET A 469 -5.97 -20.48 -1.95
N CYS A 470 -5.85 -19.16 -2.14
CA CYS A 470 -5.18 -18.55 -3.29
C CYS A 470 -3.66 -18.45 -3.16
N GLU A 471 -3.12 -18.47 -1.93
CA GLU A 471 -1.66 -18.48 -1.68
C GLU A 471 -1.04 -19.88 -1.79
N LEU A 472 -1.85 -20.92 -1.60
CA LEU A 472 -1.49 -22.32 -1.77
C LEU A 472 -2.15 -22.92 -3.02
N GLY A 473 -1.78 -24.14 -3.39
CA GLY A 473 -2.45 -24.85 -4.47
C GLY A 473 -1.91 -26.26 -4.66
N ASN A 474 -2.64 -27.06 -5.43
CA ASN A 474 -2.32 -28.47 -5.66
C ASN A 474 -0.92 -28.66 -6.22
N THR A 475 -0.45 -27.76 -7.08
CA THR A 475 0.92 -27.83 -7.63
C THR A 475 1.96 -27.71 -6.52
N VAL A 476 1.80 -26.74 -5.62
CA VAL A 476 2.72 -26.51 -4.49
C VAL A 476 2.69 -27.69 -3.53
N ILE A 477 1.48 -28.14 -3.15
CA ILE A 477 1.33 -29.22 -2.18
C ILE A 477 1.81 -30.56 -2.74
N ASN A 478 1.61 -30.83 -4.04
CA ASN A 478 2.16 -32.03 -4.67
C ASN A 478 3.69 -31.98 -4.74
N ARG A 479 4.32 -30.82 -4.94
CA ARG A 479 5.80 -30.72 -4.84
C ARG A 479 6.34 -31.11 -3.47
N ILE A 480 5.56 -30.91 -2.40
CA ILE A 480 5.94 -31.27 -1.03
C ILE A 480 5.61 -32.74 -0.74
N TYR A 481 4.35 -33.11 -0.91
CA TYR A 481 3.81 -34.41 -0.49
C TYR A 481 3.93 -35.52 -1.53
N GLU A 482 4.32 -35.20 -2.76
CA GLU A 482 4.59 -36.14 -3.85
C GLU A 482 6.05 -36.03 -4.34
N ALA A 483 6.95 -35.40 -3.56
CA ALA A 483 8.31 -35.08 -3.98
C ALA A 483 9.14 -36.28 -4.47
N ARG A 484 8.89 -37.48 -3.92
CA ARG A 484 9.65 -38.71 -4.18
C ARG A 484 8.87 -39.79 -4.95
N ILE A 485 7.76 -39.43 -5.60
CA ILE A 485 6.96 -40.45 -6.30
C ILE A 485 7.72 -41.09 -7.47
N ASP A 486 8.52 -40.29 -8.18
CA ASP A 486 9.33 -40.75 -9.32
C ASP A 486 10.49 -41.63 -8.87
N GLU A 487 11.15 -41.28 -7.75
CA GLU A 487 12.21 -42.09 -7.12
C GLU A 487 11.70 -43.45 -6.64
N LEU A 488 10.48 -43.47 -6.09
CA LEU A 488 9.87 -44.68 -5.53
C LEU A 488 9.10 -45.49 -6.59
N THR A 489 9.04 -45.01 -7.84
CA THR A 489 8.28 -45.62 -8.95
C THR A 489 6.80 -45.89 -8.62
N ILE A 490 6.20 -45.06 -7.76
CA ILE A 490 4.82 -45.23 -7.31
C ILE A 490 3.89 -44.48 -8.26
N LYS A 491 2.92 -45.19 -8.86
CA LYS A 491 1.93 -44.58 -9.75
C LYS A 491 0.80 -43.95 -8.96
N LYS A 492 0.49 -42.69 -9.28
CA LYS A 492 -0.66 -41.96 -8.77
C LYS A 492 -1.97 -42.60 -9.26
N PRO A 493 -3.02 -42.71 -8.42
CA PRO A 493 -4.31 -43.25 -8.83
C PRO A 493 -4.97 -42.37 -9.91
N HIS A 494 -5.71 -43.00 -10.82
CA HIS A 494 -6.46 -42.36 -11.90
C HIS A 494 -7.90 -42.00 -11.42
N PRO A 495 -8.62 -41.09 -12.09
CA PRO A 495 -10.05 -40.85 -11.86
C PRO A 495 -10.91 -42.12 -11.76
N SER A 496 -10.64 -43.11 -12.62
CA SER A 496 -11.35 -44.40 -12.65
C SER A 496 -10.85 -45.44 -11.63
N SER A 497 -9.81 -45.16 -10.85
CA SER A 497 -9.30 -46.11 -9.86
C SER A 497 -10.33 -46.38 -8.74
N PRO A 498 -10.42 -47.62 -8.24
CA PRO A 498 -11.27 -47.95 -7.10
C PRO A 498 -11.03 -47.06 -5.87
N ARG A 499 -12.09 -46.83 -5.07
CA ARG A 499 -12.01 -46.01 -3.86
C ARG A 499 -10.93 -46.50 -2.88
N GLY A 500 -10.71 -47.82 -2.78
CA GLY A 500 -9.69 -48.41 -1.90
C GLY A 500 -8.26 -47.99 -2.27
N ASP A 501 -7.94 -47.94 -3.57
CA ASP A 501 -6.62 -47.50 -4.05
C ASP A 501 -6.40 -46.00 -3.78
N LYS A 502 -7.44 -45.20 -4.01
CA LYS A 502 -7.44 -43.76 -3.67
C LYS A 502 -7.24 -43.56 -2.16
N GLU A 503 -7.87 -44.37 -1.32
CA GLU A 503 -7.71 -44.29 0.14
C GLU A 503 -6.29 -44.66 0.59
N SER A 504 -5.73 -45.74 0.07
CA SER A 504 -4.35 -46.16 0.34
C SER A 504 -3.34 -45.07 -0.06
N TRP A 505 -3.54 -44.46 -1.23
CA TRP A 505 -2.72 -43.34 -1.70
C TRP A 505 -2.82 -42.12 -0.77
N ILE A 506 -4.03 -41.68 -0.44
CA ILE A 506 -4.27 -40.50 0.41
C ILE A 506 -3.68 -40.71 1.82
N ARG A 507 -3.82 -41.91 2.40
CA ARG A 507 -3.20 -42.26 3.68
C ARG A 507 -1.67 -42.24 3.58
N SER A 508 -1.10 -42.85 2.55
CA SER A 508 0.34 -42.85 2.30
C SER A 508 0.89 -41.42 2.15
N LYS A 509 0.14 -40.55 1.46
CA LYS A 509 0.50 -39.17 1.17
C LYS A 509 0.47 -38.28 2.41
N TYR A 510 -0.64 -38.21 3.15
CA TYR A 510 -0.81 -37.21 4.23
C TYR A 510 -0.63 -37.78 5.64
N VAL A 511 -0.98 -39.04 5.88
CA VAL A 511 -0.88 -39.66 7.21
C VAL A 511 0.52 -40.22 7.43
N GLU A 512 1.00 -41.03 6.49
CA GLU A 512 2.33 -41.65 6.56
C GLU A 512 3.43 -40.73 6.03
N LYS A 513 3.07 -39.72 5.23
CA LYS A 513 4.00 -38.78 4.58
C LYS A 513 5.10 -39.50 3.80
N LYS A 514 4.74 -40.60 3.15
CA LYS A 514 5.65 -41.58 2.57
C LYS A 514 6.48 -41.04 1.40
N PHE A 515 5.97 -40.01 0.72
CA PHE A 515 6.58 -39.46 -0.51
C PHE A 515 7.25 -38.10 -0.30
N THR A 516 7.30 -37.56 0.91
CA THR A 516 8.05 -36.32 1.19
C THR A 516 9.56 -36.62 1.20
N HIS A 517 10.39 -35.60 0.97
CA HIS A 517 11.82 -35.73 1.23
C HIS A 517 12.09 -36.01 2.71
N LYS A 518 13.22 -36.66 3.01
CA LYS A 518 13.73 -36.74 4.38
C LYS A 518 14.72 -35.58 4.54
N LEU A 519 14.49 -34.71 5.52
CA LEU A 519 15.47 -33.69 5.89
C LEU A 519 16.81 -34.36 6.24
N PRO A 520 17.96 -33.70 5.97
CA PRO A 520 19.26 -34.17 6.47
C PRO A 520 19.17 -34.36 7.99
N GLU A 521 19.55 -35.54 8.49
CA GLU A 521 19.59 -35.82 9.93
C GLU A 521 20.63 -34.90 10.61
N THR A 522 20.20 -33.74 11.07
CA THR A 522 21.00 -32.91 11.97
C THR A 522 20.89 -33.48 13.39
N GLY A 523 21.85 -34.35 13.72
CA GLY A 523 22.29 -34.63 15.09
C GLY A 523 21.27 -35.31 16.01
N ARG A 524 21.48 -36.61 16.26
CA ARG A 524 20.89 -37.38 17.37
C ARG A 524 20.76 -36.56 18.65
N ASN A 525 19.56 -36.54 19.24
CA ASN A 525 19.38 -36.33 20.67
C ASN A 525 18.82 -37.60 21.33
N PRO A 526 19.15 -37.87 22.61
CA PRO A 526 19.03 -39.19 23.22
C PRO A 526 17.58 -39.56 23.54
N LEU A 527 17.31 -40.86 23.49
CA LEU A 527 16.06 -41.51 23.87
C LEU A 527 15.63 -41.11 25.29
N LEU A 528 14.54 -40.33 25.41
CA LEU A 528 13.80 -40.21 26.67
C LEU A 528 12.91 -41.46 26.85
N ARG A 529 13.44 -42.36 27.67
CA ARG A 529 12.80 -43.57 28.18
C ARG A 529 11.50 -43.21 28.91
N ARG A 530 10.40 -43.86 28.51
CA ARG A 530 9.13 -43.93 29.27
C ARG A 530 9.40 -44.41 30.69
N ALA A 531 8.97 -43.64 31.69
CA ALA A 531 8.66 -44.15 33.02
C ALA A 531 7.43 -43.42 33.57
N SER A 532 6.33 -44.15 33.60
CA SER A 532 5.12 -43.89 34.38
C SER A 532 5.44 -43.73 35.86
N GLY A 533 5.07 -42.60 36.46
CA GLY A 533 5.14 -42.38 37.90
C GLY A 533 3.76 -42.51 38.56
N ARG A 534 3.59 -43.56 39.37
CA ARG A 534 2.52 -43.65 40.38
C ARG A 534 3.09 -43.06 41.69
N ARG A 535 2.40 -42.03 42.21
CA ARG A 535 2.40 -41.41 43.56
C ARG A 535 3.43 -41.88 44.61
N ASN A 536 4.18 -40.95 45.21
CA ASN A 536 3.93 -40.41 46.57
C ASN A 536 5.01 -39.41 47.05
N ARG A 537 4.52 -38.31 47.65
CA ARG A 537 4.95 -37.50 48.81
C ARG A 537 6.42 -37.26 49.24
N THR A 538 6.60 -35.98 49.64
CA THR A 538 7.37 -35.35 50.75
C THR A 538 8.83 -34.90 50.58
N ASP A 539 8.99 -33.60 50.91
CA ASP A 539 10.04 -32.88 51.64
C ASP A 539 11.33 -32.29 50.98
N THR A 540 11.30 -30.95 50.97
CA THR A 540 12.31 -29.93 51.39
C THR A 540 13.72 -29.80 50.78
N GLN A 541 13.98 -28.53 50.41
CA GLN A 541 15.17 -27.69 50.63
C GLN A 541 16.33 -27.61 49.60
N ASP A 542 16.54 -26.34 49.20
CA ASP A 542 17.78 -25.56 49.06
C ASP A 542 18.66 -25.55 47.79
N GLN A 543 18.61 -24.36 47.16
CA GLN A 543 19.68 -23.41 46.78
C GLN A 543 20.77 -23.69 45.72
N ALA A 544 20.92 -22.63 44.91
CA ALA A 544 22.15 -21.95 44.42
C ALA A 544 22.72 -22.27 43.02
N VAL A 545 22.48 -21.31 42.11
CA VAL A 545 23.41 -20.54 41.25
C VAL A 545 24.70 -21.22 40.74
N GLN A 546 24.89 -21.24 39.41
CA GLN A 546 26.08 -20.70 38.69
C GLN A 546 25.99 -20.87 37.15
N ARG A 547 26.22 -19.77 36.40
CA ARG A 547 26.77 -19.71 35.01
C ARG A 547 28.31 -19.90 35.10
N PRO A 548 29.14 -20.13 34.03
CA PRO A 548 29.06 -19.70 32.60
C PRO A 548 29.70 -20.76 31.62
N PRO A 549 30.41 -20.51 30.48
CA PRO A 549 30.48 -19.41 29.48
C PRO A 549 30.52 -19.83 27.95
N LEU A 550 30.30 -18.83 27.07
CA LEU A 550 30.95 -18.47 25.76
C LEU A 550 30.95 -19.36 24.47
N LYS A 551 30.90 -18.62 23.34
CA LYS A 551 30.88 -18.99 21.89
C LYS A 551 32.22 -19.56 21.35
N PRO A 552 32.26 -20.05 20.08
CA PRO A 552 32.80 -19.20 19.00
C PRO A 552 32.08 -19.31 17.61
N LYS A 553 32.31 -18.31 16.74
CA LYS A 553 31.93 -18.25 15.30
C LYS A 553 33.05 -18.90 14.40
N PRO A 554 33.02 -18.78 13.05
CA PRO A 554 32.62 -19.82 12.09
C PRO A 554 33.80 -20.34 11.24
N ASN A 555 33.64 -21.41 10.48
CA ASN A 555 34.54 -21.67 9.36
C ASN A 555 33.85 -22.33 8.16
N ARG A 556 34.19 -21.80 7.00
CA ARG A 556 33.74 -22.09 5.64
C ARG A 556 34.45 -23.34 5.12
N ALA A 557 33.72 -24.27 4.49
CA ALA A 557 34.29 -25.26 3.58
C ALA A 557 33.31 -25.55 2.44
N THR A 558 33.86 -25.55 1.23
CA THR A 558 33.21 -25.51 -0.08
C THR A 558 33.07 -26.92 -0.67
N LEU A 559 32.09 -27.11 -1.58
CA LEU A 559 31.95 -28.09 -2.70
C LEU A 559 30.68 -28.97 -2.64
N PRO A 560 30.13 -29.45 -3.78
CA PRO A 560 29.77 -28.72 -5.00
C PRO A 560 28.28 -28.93 -5.42
N ARG A 561 27.83 -27.99 -6.25
CA ARG A 561 26.49 -27.83 -6.85
C ARG A 561 26.24 -28.84 -7.99
N VAL A 562 25.09 -29.50 -7.97
CA VAL A 562 24.41 -29.99 -9.18
C VAL A 562 23.01 -29.38 -9.24
N THR A 563 22.75 -28.81 -10.40
CA THR A 563 21.63 -28.00 -10.89
C THR A 563 20.25 -28.65 -10.76
N GLY A 564 19.14 -27.93 -10.59
CA GLY A 564 18.96 -26.48 -10.57
C GLY A 564 17.49 -26.10 -10.59
N LEU A 565 17.19 -24.88 -10.14
CA LEU A 565 16.08 -24.06 -10.58
C LEU A 565 16.54 -22.60 -10.42
N SER A 566 16.49 -21.83 -11.51
CA SER A 566 16.72 -20.39 -11.51
C SER A 566 15.41 -19.69 -11.11
N PRO A 567 15.40 -18.82 -10.08
CA PRO A 567 14.25 -17.98 -9.79
C PRO A 567 14.29 -16.76 -10.72
N SER A 568 13.88 -16.95 -11.97
CA SER A 568 13.64 -15.87 -12.91
C SER A 568 12.56 -16.34 -13.86
N ASP A 569 11.31 -16.26 -13.41
CA ASP A 569 10.13 -15.95 -14.23
C ASP A 569 8.90 -15.97 -13.33
N LEU A 570 8.05 -14.95 -13.50
CA LEU A 570 6.82 -14.65 -12.75
C LEU A 570 7.01 -13.77 -11.50
N VAL A 571 7.14 -12.45 -11.69
CA VAL A 571 6.19 -11.44 -11.16
C VAL A 571 6.43 -10.12 -11.92
N GLN A 572 5.40 -9.64 -12.63
CA GLN A 572 5.30 -8.23 -13.03
C GLN A 572 4.03 -7.64 -12.40
N LYS A 573 4.22 -6.51 -11.69
CA LYS A 573 3.26 -5.53 -11.14
C LYS A 573 2.57 -5.91 -9.81
N ASN A 574 2.46 -5.05 -8.80
CA ASN A 574 3.04 -3.72 -8.50
C ASN A 574 2.84 -3.39 -7.00
N ASN A 575 3.77 -2.57 -6.48
CA ASN A 575 4.09 -2.19 -5.10
C ASN A 575 3.08 -1.32 -4.30
N ALA A 576 3.27 -1.32 -2.96
CA ALA A 576 3.52 -0.11 -2.16
C ALA A 576 4.29 -0.37 -0.82
N HIS A 577 5.54 0.13 -0.75
CA HIS A 577 6.40 0.51 0.41
C HIS A 577 6.77 -0.54 1.49
N LYS A 578 8.04 -0.69 1.93
CA LYS A 578 9.13 0.29 2.22
C LYS A 578 10.48 -0.45 2.22
N ASP A 579 11.54 0.20 1.73
CA ASP A 579 12.92 -0.31 1.70
C ASP A 579 13.46 -0.63 3.10
N VAL A 580 13.76 -1.90 3.36
CA VAL A 580 14.71 -2.37 4.37
C VAL A 580 15.54 -3.44 3.66
N ASP A 581 16.86 -3.30 3.68
CA ASP A 581 17.81 -4.25 3.09
C ASP A 581 17.53 -5.68 3.62
N GLU A 582 16.85 -6.50 2.83
CA GLU A 582 16.64 -7.92 3.14
C GLU A 582 17.89 -8.70 2.70
N GLU A 583 18.79 -8.94 3.64
CA GLU A 583 19.72 -10.07 3.52
C GLU A 583 18.87 -11.34 3.34
N GLU A 584 18.95 -12.00 2.18
CA GLU A 584 18.35 -13.33 1.97
C GLU A 584 18.96 -14.31 3.00
N GLU A 585 18.34 -14.42 4.17
CA GLU A 585 18.76 -15.37 5.19
C GLU A 585 18.57 -16.79 4.66
N ASP A 586 19.67 -17.55 4.63
CA ASP A 586 19.67 -18.95 4.23
C ASP A 586 18.79 -19.78 5.19
N LEU A 587 17.56 -20.07 4.74
CA LEU A 587 16.60 -20.91 5.46
C LEU A 587 16.96 -22.40 5.39
N SER A 588 18.02 -22.78 4.67
CA SER A 588 18.41 -24.19 4.51
C SER A 588 19.04 -24.73 5.81
N GLY A 589 18.49 -25.84 6.32
CA GLY A 589 19.04 -26.56 7.48
C GLY A 589 18.48 -26.18 8.87
N LEU A 590 17.48 -25.30 8.96
CA LEU A 590 16.76 -25.01 10.21
C LEU A 590 15.91 -26.21 10.69
N HIS A 591 15.79 -26.39 12.00
CA HIS A 591 14.83 -27.33 12.59
C HIS A 591 13.40 -26.99 12.11
N PRO A 592 12.54 -27.98 11.76
CA PRO A 592 11.21 -27.72 11.18
C PRO A 592 10.37 -26.71 11.97
N GLY A 593 10.41 -26.76 13.31
CA GLY A 593 9.72 -25.78 14.15
C GLY A 593 10.24 -24.34 14.01
N ALA A 594 11.56 -24.16 13.88
CA ALA A 594 12.18 -22.85 13.67
C ALA A 594 11.93 -22.35 12.23
N LEU A 595 11.91 -23.27 11.27
CA LEU A 595 11.54 -22.97 9.88
C LEU A 595 10.10 -22.48 9.79
N LEU A 596 9.15 -23.15 10.47
CA LEU A 596 7.76 -22.71 10.56
C LEU A 596 7.64 -21.33 11.24
N TYR A 597 8.40 -21.10 12.32
CA TYR A 597 8.42 -19.81 13.02
C TYR A 597 8.86 -18.65 12.12
N ARG A 598 9.98 -18.80 11.40
CA ARG A 598 10.50 -17.74 10.50
C ARG A 598 9.63 -17.55 9.27
N SER A 599 9.23 -18.63 8.60
CA SER A 599 8.38 -18.56 7.41
C SER A 599 7.00 -17.96 7.68
N ALA A 600 6.48 -18.10 8.91
CA ALA A 600 5.25 -17.44 9.34
C ALA A 600 5.35 -15.90 9.34
N ALA A 601 6.52 -15.34 9.67
CA ALA A 601 6.78 -13.90 9.61
C ALA A 601 6.82 -13.40 8.15
N LEU A 602 7.47 -14.17 7.29
CA LEU A 602 7.70 -13.85 5.88
C LEU A 602 6.50 -14.16 4.97
N GLN A 603 5.41 -14.71 5.52
CA GLN A 603 4.23 -15.14 4.75
C GLN A 603 4.56 -16.16 3.65
N ASN A 604 5.57 -17.01 3.87
CA ASN A 604 5.99 -18.01 2.90
C ASN A 604 5.20 -19.32 3.10
N PHE A 605 3.97 -19.36 2.58
CA PHE A 605 3.06 -20.50 2.74
C PHE A 605 3.61 -21.86 2.26
N PRO A 606 4.32 -21.95 1.11
CA PRO A 606 4.97 -23.20 0.70
C PRO A 606 5.94 -23.74 1.76
N VAL A 607 6.80 -22.87 2.33
CA VAL A 607 7.76 -23.28 3.36
C VAL A 607 7.06 -23.62 4.68
N MET A 608 6.00 -22.91 5.05
CA MET A 608 5.19 -23.26 6.22
C MET A 608 4.53 -24.65 6.07
N ALA A 609 3.97 -24.95 4.89
CA ALA A 609 3.38 -26.25 4.58
C ALA A 609 4.42 -27.37 4.57
N ASP A 610 5.61 -27.10 4.03
CA ASP A 610 6.74 -28.04 4.03
C ASP A 610 7.25 -28.32 5.44
N ALA A 611 7.38 -27.31 6.29
CA ALA A 611 7.77 -27.47 7.69
C ALA A 611 6.78 -28.38 8.45
N LEU A 612 5.46 -28.19 8.24
CA LEU A 612 4.43 -29.06 8.83
C LEU A 612 4.46 -30.49 8.25
N ALA A 613 4.75 -30.63 6.95
CA ALA A 613 4.97 -31.94 6.34
C ALA A 613 6.14 -32.66 7.03
N HIS A 614 7.23 -31.94 7.32
CA HIS A 614 8.39 -32.47 8.05
C HIS A 614 8.22 -32.56 9.58
N GLY A 615 7.00 -32.39 10.10
CA GLY A 615 6.68 -32.66 11.50
C GLY A 615 6.95 -31.48 12.45
N ALA A 616 7.05 -30.25 11.94
CA ALA A 616 7.05 -29.07 12.78
C ALA A 616 5.81 -29.05 13.69
N SER A 617 6.02 -28.81 14.98
CA SER A 617 4.91 -28.50 15.88
C SER A 617 4.33 -27.14 15.49
N VAL A 618 3.03 -27.09 15.19
CA VAL A 618 2.33 -25.82 14.89
C VAL A 618 2.44 -24.81 16.05
N ASN A 619 2.55 -25.34 17.27
CA ASN A 619 2.69 -24.63 18.53
C ASN A 619 4.15 -24.61 19.02
N TRP A 620 5.12 -24.72 18.11
CA TRP A 620 6.54 -24.67 18.46
C TRP A 620 6.85 -23.37 19.20
N VAL A 621 7.78 -23.44 20.15
CA VAL A 621 8.10 -22.33 21.05
C VAL A 621 9.54 -21.92 20.80
N ASN A 622 9.75 -20.67 20.39
CA ASN A 622 11.07 -20.11 20.26
C ASN A 622 11.60 -19.70 21.64
N ALA A 623 12.40 -20.56 22.27
CA ALA A 623 12.99 -20.28 23.58
C ALA A 623 13.96 -19.08 23.56
N ALA A 624 14.51 -18.72 22.40
CA ALA A 624 15.41 -17.56 22.27
C ALA A 624 14.65 -16.23 22.17
N GLU A 625 13.40 -16.25 21.72
CA GLU A 625 12.55 -15.06 21.54
C GLU A 625 11.33 -15.16 22.44
N GLU A 626 11.55 -15.06 23.75
CA GLU A 626 10.49 -14.92 24.76
C GLU A 626 9.41 -16.01 24.73
N SER A 627 9.73 -17.23 24.26
CA SER A 627 8.75 -18.30 24.07
C SER A 627 7.63 -17.96 23.07
N SER A 628 7.92 -17.10 22.09
CA SER A 628 7.01 -16.75 21.00
C SER A 628 6.69 -17.98 20.13
N THR A 629 5.45 -18.07 19.68
CA THR A 629 4.98 -19.14 18.78
C THR A 629 4.92 -18.65 17.33
N PRO A 630 4.91 -19.54 16.33
CA PRO A 630 4.69 -19.13 14.93
C PRO A 630 3.44 -18.25 14.75
N LEU A 631 2.38 -18.50 15.53
CA LEU A 631 1.16 -17.69 15.49
C LEU A 631 1.40 -16.28 16.01
N ILE A 632 2.11 -16.11 17.13
CA ILE A 632 2.49 -14.80 17.66
C ILE A 632 3.43 -14.06 16.69
N GLN A 633 4.36 -14.78 16.07
CA GLN A 633 5.27 -14.19 15.09
C GLN A 633 4.53 -13.67 13.84
N ALA A 634 3.54 -14.42 13.34
CA ALA A 634 2.68 -13.96 12.25
C ALA A 634 1.86 -12.71 12.64
N VAL A 635 1.49 -12.55 13.92
CA VAL A 635 0.81 -11.35 14.42
C VAL A 635 1.70 -10.12 14.34
N SER A 636 2.97 -10.26 14.71
CA SER A 636 3.96 -9.17 14.62
C SER A 636 4.12 -8.64 13.19
N ALA A 637 4.00 -9.52 12.19
CA ALA A 637 4.04 -9.17 10.76
C ALA A 637 2.69 -8.68 10.19
N ASN A 638 1.62 -8.60 11.01
CA ASN A 638 0.24 -8.34 10.57
C ASN A 638 -0.25 -9.30 9.46
N ALA A 639 0.22 -10.55 9.50
CA ALA A 639 -0.01 -11.53 8.44
C ALA A 639 -1.32 -12.32 8.65
N LEU A 640 -2.45 -11.74 8.19
CA LEU A 640 -3.79 -12.30 8.35
C LEU A 640 -3.92 -13.75 7.82
N ALA A 641 -3.45 -14.00 6.60
CA ALA A 641 -3.53 -15.32 5.97
C ALA A 641 -2.59 -16.34 6.63
N ALA A 642 -1.40 -15.93 7.10
CA ALA A 642 -0.49 -16.82 7.84
C ALA A 642 -1.07 -17.21 9.21
N CYS A 643 -1.72 -16.27 9.91
CA CYS A 643 -2.47 -16.57 11.13
C CYS A 643 -3.60 -17.57 10.86
N GLU A 644 -4.38 -17.36 9.80
CA GLU A 644 -5.46 -18.28 9.41
C GLU A 644 -4.91 -19.68 9.06
N PHE A 645 -3.81 -19.78 8.33
CA PHE A 645 -3.17 -21.06 8.00
C PHE A 645 -2.76 -21.86 9.25
N LEU A 646 -2.12 -21.18 10.21
CA LEU A 646 -1.69 -21.80 11.46
C LEU A 646 -2.89 -22.25 12.30
N LEU A 647 -3.94 -21.44 12.39
CA LEU A 647 -5.19 -21.79 13.08
C LEU A 647 -5.90 -22.97 12.41
N GLN A 648 -5.91 -23.03 11.08
CA GLN A 648 -6.43 -24.20 10.36
C GLN A 648 -5.59 -25.45 10.60
N ASN A 649 -4.29 -25.32 10.89
CA ASN A 649 -3.41 -26.40 11.31
C ASN A 649 -3.36 -26.60 12.84
N SER A 650 -4.38 -26.12 13.57
CA SER A 650 -4.58 -26.35 15.01
C SER A 650 -3.58 -25.63 15.93
N ALA A 651 -3.10 -24.46 15.50
CA ALA A 651 -2.43 -23.52 16.41
C ALA A 651 -3.36 -23.15 17.58
N ASN A 652 -2.80 -23.11 18.78
CA ASN A 652 -3.54 -22.72 19.97
C ASN A 652 -3.66 -21.18 20.00
N VAL A 653 -4.87 -20.69 19.75
CA VAL A 653 -5.19 -19.25 19.73
C VAL A 653 -4.94 -18.54 21.07
N ASN A 654 -4.82 -19.30 22.16
CA ASN A 654 -4.62 -18.79 23.53
C ASN A 654 -3.23 -19.11 24.10
N GLN A 655 -2.31 -19.68 23.32
CA GLN A 655 -0.97 -19.98 23.83
C GLN A 655 -0.19 -18.68 24.07
N THR A 656 0.30 -18.53 25.30
CA THR A 656 0.99 -17.31 25.73
C THR A 656 2.50 -17.42 25.59
N ASP A 657 3.13 -16.27 25.34
CA ASP A 657 4.58 -16.09 25.45
C ASP A 657 5.04 -16.08 26.93
N SER A 658 6.33 -15.80 27.13
CA SER A 658 6.94 -15.68 28.46
C SER A 658 6.44 -14.49 29.27
N ASN A 659 5.73 -13.51 28.68
CA ASN A 659 5.08 -12.39 29.37
C ASN A 659 3.62 -12.70 29.73
N GLY A 660 3.14 -13.91 29.45
CA GLY A 660 1.72 -14.27 29.61
C GLY A 660 0.82 -13.65 28.54
N ARG A 661 1.39 -13.15 27.43
CA ARG A 661 0.64 -12.52 26.33
C ARG A 661 0.36 -13.54 25.25
N GLY A 662 -0.92 -13.76 24.96
CA GLY A 662 -1.36 -14.57 23.81
C GLY A 662 -1.46 -13.77 22.51
N PRO A 663 -1.77 -14.42 21.37
CA PRO A 663 -1.97 -13.77 20.07
C PRO A 663 -2.93 -12.57 20.11
N LEU A 664 -4.03 -12.66 20.87
CA LEU A 664 -4.99 -11.56 21.03
C LEU A 664 -4.39 -10.34 21.76
N HIS A 665 -3.47 -10.54 22.71
CA HIS A 665 -2.78 -9.44 23.38
C HIS A 665 -1.85 -8.73 22.39
N HIS A 666 -1.02 -9.47 21.66
CA HIS A 666 -0.10 -8.92 20.67
C HIS A 666 -0.85 -8.15 19.56
N ALA A 667 -1.93 -8.71 19.02
CA ALA A 667 -2.75 -8.02 18.02
C ALA A 667 -3.38 -6.73 18.57
N THR A 668 -3.75 -6.71 19.85
CA THR A 668 -4.33 -5.53 20.50
C THR A 668 -3.28 -4.46 20.79
N ILE A 669 -2.09 -4.85 21.24
CA ILE A 669 -0.95 -3.94 21.49
C ILE A 669 -0.53 -3.25 20.18
N LEU A 670 -0.43 -4.02 19.09
CA LEU A 670 -0.02 -3.52 17.77
C LEU A 670 -1.15 -2.79 17.02
N GLY A 671 -2.38 -2.83 17.52
CA GLY A 671 -3.54 -2.17 16.89
C GLY A 671 -4.04 -2.88 15.62
N HIS A 672 -3.75 -4.17 15.46
CA HIS A 672 -4.15 -4.96 14.29
C HIS A 672 -5.62 -5.42 14.39
N THR A 673 -6.55 -4.51 14.11
CA THR A 673 -8.01 -4.74 14.23
C THR A 673 -8.50 -5.99 13.48
N GLY A 674 -7.96 -6.27 12.29
CA GLY A 674 -8.31 -7.47 11.52
C GLY A 674 -7.91 -8.78 12.21
N LEU A 675 -6.72 -8.82 12.84
CA LEU A 675 -6.25 -9.99 13.59
C LEU A 675 -7.03 -10.17 14.90
N VAL A 676 -7.41 -9.07 15.58
CA VAL A 676 -8.31 -9.14 16.73
C VAL A 676 -9.64 -9.79 16.35
N CYS A 677 -10.25 -9.35 15.24
CA CYS A 677 -11.49 -9.93 14.70
C CYS A 677 -11.32 -11.44 14.45
N LEU A 678 -10.24 -11.83 13.76
CA LEU A 678 -9.93 -13.23 13.47
C LEU A 678 -9.81 -14.07 14.75
N PHE A 679 -9.02 -13.63 15.73
CA PHE A 679 -8.80 -14.40 16.95
C PHE A 679 -10.06 -14.57 17.80
N LEU A 680 -10.89 -13.53 17.91
CA LEU A 680 -12.17 -13.62 18.61
C LEU A 680 -13.14 -14.59 17.92
N LYS A 681 -13.22 -14.61 16.58
CA LYS A 681 -13.97 -15.63 15.82
C LYS A 681 -13.50 -17.05 16.11
N ARG A 682 -12.21 -17.21 16.40
CA ARG A 682 -11.54 -18.50 16.60
C ARG A 682 -11.47 -18.91 18.08
N GLY A 683 -12.20 -18.22 18.95
CA GLY A 683 -12.34 -18.58 20.35
C GLY A 683 -11.20 -18.10 21.25
N ALA A 684 -10.54 -17.01 20.87
CA ALA A 684 -9.57 -16.36 21.75
C ALA A 684 -10.24 -15.90 23.07
N ASP A 685 -9.56 -16.12 24.17
CA ASP A 685 -10.02 -15.70 25.49
C ASP A 685 -9.80 -14.19 25.65
N TYR A 686 -10.90 -13.44 25.51
CA TYR A 686 -10.90 -11.99 25.66
C TYR A 686 -10.71 -11.53 27.11
N ASN A 687 -10.79 -12.43 28.11
CA ASN A 687 -10.56 -12.14 29.53
C ASN A 687 -9.19 -12.58 30.02
N ALA A 688 -8.37 -13.20 29.17
CA ALA A 688 -7.03 -13.64 29.55
C ALA A 688 -6.20 -12.42 30.01
N LYS A 689 -5.48 -12.56 31.12
CA LYS A 689 -4.64 -11.50 31.68
C LYS A 689 -3.17 -11.83 31.49
N ASP A 690 -2.39 -10.84 31.05
CA ASP A 690 -0.94 -10.96 31.01
C ASP A 690 -0.31 -10.86 32.41
N LYS A 691 1.03 -10.99 32.50
CA LYS A 691 1.77 -10.87 33.77
C LYS A 691 1.63 -9.49 34.44
N THR A 692 1.20 -8.47 33.72
CA THR A 692 0.90 -7.13 34.25
C THR A 692 -0.57 -6.97 34.67
N HIS A 693 -1.33 -8.07 34.70
CA HIS A 693 -2.76 -8.12 34.99
C HIS A 693 -3.65 -7.35 34.01
N LYS A 694 -3.16 -7.06 32.80
CA LYS A 694 -3.93 -6.41 31.75
C LYS A 694 -4.60 -7.46 30.86
N ASP A 695 -5.90 -7.29 30.65
CA ASP A 695 -6.66 -8.03 29.64
C ASP A 695 -6.66 -7.27 28.30
N PRO A 696 -7.04 -7.91 27.17
CA PRO A 696 -7.09 -7.26 25.88
C PRO A 696 -7.90 -5.96 25.86
N ILE A 697 -9.01 -5.87 26.60
CA ILE A 697 -9.84 -4.64 26.60
C ILE A 697 -9.14 -3.48 27.33
N THR A 698 -8.46 -3.76 28.43
CA THR A 698 -7.64 -2.77 29.15
C THR A 698 -6.52 -2.26 28.25
N ILE A 699 -5.83 -3.16 27.55
CA ILE A 699 -4.80 -2.78 26.58
C ILE A 699 -5.38 -1.90 25.46
N ALA A 700 -6.53 -2.27 24.89
CA ALA A 700 -7.17 -1.50 23.82
C ALA A 700 -7.60 -0.09 24.26
N VAL A 701 -8.03 0.05 25.52
CA VAL A 701 -8.35 1.35 26.12
C VAL A 701 -7.08 2.18 26.32
N ASP A 702 -6.02 1.57 26.87
CA ASP A 702 -4.72 2.22 27.08
C ASP A 702 -4.08 2.69 25.77
N THR A 703 -4.24 1.92 24.69
CA THR A 703 -3.76 2.28 23.34
C THR A 703 -4.73 3.15 22.54
N ALA A 704 -5.86 3.57 23.13
CA ALA A 704 -6.90 4.39 22.53
C ALA A 704 -7.48 3.85 21.20
N ASN A 705 -7.54 2.52 21.03
CA ASN A 705 -8.04 1.90 19.81
C ASN A 705 -9.54 1.54 19.90
N ALA A 706 -10.40 2.51 19.54
CA ALA A 706 -11.86 2.41 19.69
C ALA A 706 -12.51 1.23 18.94
N ASP A 707 -11.97 0.86 17.78
CA ASP A 707 -12.52 -0.21 16.95
C ASP A 707 -12.26 -1.58 17.62
N ILE A 708 -11.06 -1.77 18.19
CA ILE A 708 -10.72 -2.96 18.99
C ILE A 708 -11.55 -3.02 20.28
N VAL A 709 -11.73 -1.89 20.99
CA VAL A 709 -12.62 -1.83 22.17
C VAL A 709 -14.04 -2.28 21.81
N THR A 710 -14.54 -1.86 20.65
CA THR A 710 -15.87 -2.24 20.16
C THR A 710 -15.95 -3.74 19.91
N LEU A 711 -14.99 -4.33 19.18
CA LEU A 711 -14.93 -5.77 18.92
C LEU A 711 -14.87 -6.59 20.21
N LEU A 712 -14.05 -6.19 21.19
CA LEU A 712 -13.91 -6.88 22.47
C LEU A 712 -15.17 -6.79 23.33
N ARG A 713 -15.85 -5.63 23.36
CA ARG A 713 -17.14 -5.47 24.05
C ARG A 713 -18.23 -6.32 23.43
N ILE A 714 -18.31 -6.36 22.10
CA ILE A 714 -19.28 -7.17 21.37
C ILE A 714 -19.04 -8.67 21.61
N ALA A 715 -17.78 -9.12 21.59
CA ALA A 715 -17.43 -10.50 21.91
C ALA A 715 -17.78 -10.87 23.35
N LYS A 716 -17.53 -9.97 24.30
CA LYS A 716 -17.95 -10.13 25.70
C LYS A 716 -19.47 -10.27 25.83
N MET A 717 -20.23 -9.34 25.26
CA MET A 717 -21.69 -9.36 25.31
C MET A 717 -22.27 -10.63 24.66
N ASN A 718 -21.73 -11.07 23.53
CA ASN A 718 -22.18 -12.30 22.87
C ASN A 718 -21.95 -13.54 23.74
N LYS A 719 -20.78 -13.66 24.39
CA LYS A 719 -20.53 -14.79 25.30
C LYS A 719 -21.45 -14.75 26.53
N GLU A 720 -21.66 -13.57 27.13
CA GLU A 720 -22.61 -13.40 28.24
C GLU A 720 -24.05 -13.75 27.84
N MET A 721 -24.49 -13.38 26.63
CA MET A 721 -25.79 -13.78 26.10
C MET A 721 -25.91 -15.30 25.89
N ARG A 722 -24.86 -15.95 25.36
CA ARG A 722 -24.85 -17.42 25.18
C ARG A 722 -24.81 -18.19 26.51
N GLU A 723 -24.20 -17.63 27.54
CA GLU A 723 -24.14 -18.24 28.88
C GLU A 723 -25.47 -18.06 29.65
N MET A 724 -26.27 -17.05 29.30
CA MET A 724 -27.59 -16.77 29.88
C MET A 724 -28.72 -17.58 29.20
N ASP A 725 -28.65 -17.80 27.89
CA ASP A 725 -29.61 -18.61 27.12
C ASP A 725 -29.27 -20.11 27.19
N GLY A 726 -29.63 -20.76 28.29
CA GLY A 726 -29.48 -22.21 28.43
C GLY A 726 -30.27 -23.01 27.38
N ALA A 727 -29.58 -23.87 26.62
CA ALA A 727 -30.04 -25.00 25.80
C ALA A 727 -31.14 -24.80 24.72
N PHE A 728 -31.88 -23.70 24.66
CA PHE A 728 -32.88 -23.43 23.61
C PHE A 728 -32.95 -21.93 23.26
N GLY A 729 -32.04 -21.43 22.41
CA GLY A 729 -32.12 -20.07 21.87
C GLY A 729 -30.96 -19.71 20.94
N GLN A 730 -31.18 -19.67 19.63
CA GLN A 730 -30.18 -19.33 18.59
C GLN A 730 -30.29 -17.87 18.09
N SER A 731 -30.98 -16.99 18.81
CA SER A 731 -31.39 -15.67 18.30
C SER A 731 -30.42 -14.51 18.61
N GLY A 732 -29.41 -14.70 19.45
CA GLY A 732 -28.40 -13.66 19.75
C GLY A 732 -27.27 -13.53 18.71
N ASP A 733 -27.21 -14.44 17.73
CA ASP A 733 -25.98 -14.72 16.98
C ASP A 733 -25.81 -13.88 15.70
N GLU A 734 -26.91 -13.45 15.04
CA GLU A 734 -26.81 -12.83 13.70
C GLU A 734 -26.12 -11.47 13.70
N THR A 735 -26.40 -10.58 14.66
CA THR A 735 -25.77 -9.24 14.72
C THR A 735 -24.27 -9.34 15.03
N TYR A 736 -23.88 -10.26 15.92
CA TYR A 736 -22.46 -10.57 16.16
C TYR A 736 -21.80 -11.04 14.87
N HIS A 737 -22.41 -12.01 14.19
CA HIS A 737 -21.88 -12.58 12.96
C HIS A 737 -21.82 -11.56 11.81
N ASP A 738 -22.78 -10.64 11.70
CA ASP A 738 -22.79 -9.61 10.67
C ASP A 738 -21.70 -8.56 10.90
N ILE A 739 -21.55 -8.06 12.14
CA ILE A 739 -20.48 -7.10 12.48
C ILE A 739 -19.10 -7.74 12.23
N PHE A 740 -18.88 -8.95 12.71
CA PHE A 740 -17.61 -9.65 12.51
C PHE A 740 -17.38 -10.02 11.03
N ARG A 741 -18.44 -10.22 10.24
CA ARG A 741 -18.34 -10.40 8.78
C ARG A 741 -17.91 -9.13 8.09
N ASP A 742 -18.44 -7.97 8.49
CA ASP A 742 -18.06 -6.67 7.93
C ASP A 742 -16.58 -6.36 8.24
N PHE A 743 -16.14 -6.58 9.48
CA PHE A 743 -14.73 -6.40 9.87
C PHE A 743 -13.80 -7.37 9.12
N SER A 744 -14.20 -8.63 8.92
CA SER A 744 -13.44 -9.57 8.09
C SER A 744 -13.32 -9.12 6.63
N HIS A 745 -14.42 -8.62 6.06
CA HIS A 745 -14.42 -8.11 4.69
C HIS A 745 -13.54 -6.86 4.55
N MET A 746 -13.53 -5.99 5.57
CA MET A 746 -12.61 -4.85 5.64
C MET A 746 -11.16 -5.30 5.80
N ALA A 747 -10.87 -6.24 6.70
CA ALA A 747 -9.51 -6.72 6.94
C ALA A 747 -8.89 -7.42 5.70
N SER A 748 -9.69 -8.20 4.99
CA SER A 748 -9.20 -8.98 3.83
C SER A 748 -9.13 -8.15 2.55
N ASN A 749 -10.14 -7.32 2.28
CA ASN A 749 -10.29 -6.63 0.99
C ASN A 749 -9.96 -5.12 1.05
N ASN A 750 -9.98 -4.50 2.23
CA ASN A 750 -9.72 -3.06 2.40
C ASN A 750 -8.96 -2.75 3.71
N PRO A 751 -7.78 -3.35 3.94
CA PRO A 751 -7.09 -3.27 5.24
C PRO A 751 -6.76 -1.82 5.66
N GLU A 752 -6.59 -0.91 4.70
CA GLU A 752 -6.36 0.52 4.95
C GLU A 752 -7.52 1.21 5.67
N LYS A 753 -8.77 0.72 5.54
CA LYS A 753 -9.92 1.27 6.27
C LYS A 753 -9.85 1.00 7.77
N LEU A 754 -9.06 0.00 8.19
CA LEU A 754 -8.84 -0.34 9.58
C LEU A 754 -7.61 0.36 10.18
N LYS A 755 -6.77 0.98 9.34
CA LYS A 755 -5.66 1.83 9.79
C LYS A 755 -6.17 3.26 9.99
N ARG A 756 -6.47 3.65 11.23
CA ARG A 756 -6.61 5.09 11.53
C ARG A 756 -5.23 5.73 11.34
N ARG A 757 -5.17 6.85 10.60
CA ARG A 757 -3.98 7.72 10.59
C ARG A 757 -3.63 8.00 12.05
N SER A 758 -2.43 7.62 12.47
CA SER A 758 -1.87 8.02 13.75
C SER A 758 -2.09 9.52 13.87
N ALA A 759 -2.91 9.95 14.82
CA ALA A 759 -3.02 11.35 15.16
C ALA A 759 -1.59 11.83 15.45
N ASP A 760 -1.18 12.90 14.77
CA ASP A 760 0.06 13.60 15.09
C ASP A 760 0.16 13.75 16.61
N PRO A 761 1.26 13.32 17.25
CA PRO A 761 1.51 13.75 18.60
C PRO A 761 1.66 15.28 18.52
N LYS A 762 0.76 16.00 19.20
CA LYS A 762 0.91 17.43 19.43
C LYS A 762 2.31 17.67 20.01
N THR A 763 3.17 18.27 19.20
CA THR A 763 4.26 19.19 19.60
C THR A 763 4.36 20.26 18.55
#